data_AF-A0A498JI23-F1
#
_entry.id   AF-A0A498JI23-F1
#
_cell.length_a   1.000
_cell.length_b   1.000
_cell.length_c   1.000
_cell.angle_alpha   90.00
_cell.angle_beta   90.00
_cell.angle_gamma   90.00
#
_symmetry.space_group_name_H-M   'P 1'
#
loop_
_entity.id
_entity.type
_entity.pdbx_description
1 polymer ?
#
loop_
_entity_poly.entity_id
_entity_poly.type
_entity_poly.pdbx_seq_one_letter_code
_entity_poly.pdbx_strand_id
1 'polypeptide(L)'
;MMKLQTYGGVSLVATLAIVYHAFSSRGQFYPAMVYLSTSKISLVLLLNMGLVIMCTMWQLTKKLFLGSLREAEVERLNEQSWREVMEILFAITIFRQDFSVSFLAMVTALLLIKALHWLAQKRVEYIETTPSVPMLSHVRIVSFLGFLLVLDSLFLYSSISNLIRTQKASVSLFFSFEYMILATTTVSTFVKYVFYVTDMLMEGQWEKKPVYTFYLELIRDLLHLSLYLCFFLVIFTYYGVPLHLIRELYETFRNFKIRIADYIRYRKLTSNMNDRFPDATPEELNASDATCIICREEMTTAKKLLCGHLFHVACLRSWLERQHTCPTCRALVVPPDSGTGTAGHRGSQSDVHQQGTGTTAQGGGVAGDNVSQHEARLRAAAAAASIYEKSYVYPSANRLVWSPGYTAIPQVQRHTADSSNTESGGESSIGQSQPQLAAQGGAANLSFSQFPPYMFVPGANLAYGERLGSDPNLTASPLEAQKKLLQHRIEILQNQLQVLQKPKPKESVDMGPTMASLDGKGKSIAASSSVSDCGRHEDRVDSLQLVVGLLLSTVGIFHCQALSPRYTFVVEETSYKRLCSTKNILTVNGQFPGPTLYARAGDTVIVDVYNKGNRNITLHWHGVKQPRNPWSDGPNYITQCPIQPGARFTQTIIFSSEEGTLWWHAHSEWDRATVHGAIVIYPKKGATYPFTKPHAELPIILGEWWKEDIGQIYDETIQSGGDPNNSDAYLINGQPGDLYPCSKPDTFKLIVDYGKTYLLRLINSAVQEMMFFAIANHNVTVVGSDASYTKPFSTDYVTISPGQTIDLLLNADQSPNNYYIAAKAYVAGARIPYDNTTTTALLRYNRNSSSTPTSLPNLPSHNDTNASVHFTSKLKSLADKNHPVDVPHKITTPLFFTLSINTLPCPSNSCTGPNGTRFATSINNISFVDPTIDILQAYYFHVNGAFGTRFPNFPPLLFNFTAQDLPLYLQTPKQATEVKILEYNSTVEIVFQGTNLVGGDDHPMHLHGFSFYVVGRGLGNFDKDKDPLTYNLVDPPLQNTIAVPINGWTTIRFKADNPGVWFMHCHLDRHMSWGMDMTFIVKNGKGPGAQMLPPPQGMPPC
;
A
#
# COMPACT_ATOMS: atom_id res chain seq x y z
N MET A 1 -24.79 18.26 2.17
CA MET A 1 -24.27 19.66 2.14
C MET A 1 -25.22 20.53 1.33
N MET A 2 -25.40 21.80 1.70
CA MET A 2 -26.12 22.77 0.85
C MET A 2 -25.28 23.16 -0.37
N LYS A 3 -25.92 23.56 -1.47
CA LYS A 3 -25.22 24.15 -2.61
C LYS A 3 -24.73 25.55 -2.24
N LEU A 4 -23.57 25.98 -2.76
CA LEU A 4 -23.00 27.30 -2.47
C LEU A 4 -23.99 28.46 -2.74
N GLN A 5 -24.82 28.32 -3.78
CA GLN A 5 -25.89 29.27 -4.12
C GLN A 5 -26.94 29.40 -3.00
N THR A 6 -27.43 28.28 -2.44
CA THR A 6 -28.44 28.34 -1.36
C THR A 6 -27.85 28.82 -0.05
N TYR A 7 -26.60 28.45 0.27
CA TYR A 7 -25.89 28.98 1.45
C TYR A 7 -25.61 30.49 1.33
N GLY A 8 -25.19 30.97 0.16
CA GLY A 8 -24.99 32.40 -0.11
C GLY A 8 -26.30 33.20 -0.04
N GLY A 9 -27.39 32.67 -0.59
CA GLY A 9 -28.71 33.29 -0.52
C GLY A 9 -29.24 33.45 0.91
N VAL A 10 -29.17 32.39 1.72
CA VAL A 10 -29.55 32.44 3.15
C VAL A 10 -28.66 33.41 3.93
N SER A 11 -27.35 33.42 3.67
CA SER A 11 -26.40 34.34 4.30
C SER A 11 -26.68 35.80 3.97
N LEU A 12 -27.01 36.10 2.71
CA LEU A 12 -27.39 37.45 2.26
C LEU A 12 -28.67 37.93 2.96
N VAL A 13 -29.71 37.09 3.02
CA VAL A 13 -30.98 37.43 3.71
C VAL A 13 -30.75 37.69 5.20
N ALA A 14 -29.98 36.84 5.88
CA ALA A 14 -29.66 37.04 7.31
C ALA A 14 -28.86 38.34 7.55
N THR A 15 -27.95 38.67 6.63
CA THR A 15 -27.13 39.90 6.71
C THR A 15 -27.97 41.16 6.46
N LEU A 16 -28.85 41.14 5.45
CA LEU A 16 -29.78 42.23 5.19
C LEU A 16 -30.75 42.42 6.36
N ALA A 17 -31.23 41.34 6.99
CA ALA A 17 -32.11 41.41 8.14
C ALA A 17 -31.45 42.05 9.37
N ILE A 18 -30.20 41.70 9.72
CA ILE A 18 -29.51 42.31 10.87
C ILE A 18 -29.10 43.77 10.60
N VAL A 19 -28.72 44.11 9.36
CA VAL A 19 -28.46 45.50 8.96
C VAL A 19 -29.74 46.34 9.03
N TYR A 20 -30.86 45.85 8.49
CA TYR A 20 -32.16 46.51 8.59
C TYR A 20 -32.59 46.70 10.05
N HIS A 21 -32.45 45.66 10.89
CA HIS A 21 -32.75 45.75 12.32
C HIS A 21 -31.87 46.78 13.04
N ALA A 22 -30.57 46.86 12.73
CA ALA A 22 -29.66 47.83 13.33
C ALA A 22 -30.03 49.28 12.98
N PHE A 23 -30.38 49.57 11.72
CA PHE A 23 -30.84 50.90 11.33
C PHE A 23 -32.25 51.22 11.88
N SER A 24 -33.19 50.29 11.78
CA SER A 24 -34.58 50.47 12.24
C SER A 24 -34.69 50.63 13.76
N SER A 25 -33.82 50.00 14.56
CA SER A 25 -33.84 50.09 16.02
C SER A 25 -33.05 51.27 16.59
N ARG A 26 -32.17 51.90 15.79
CA ARG A 26 -31.28 52.98 16.24
C ARG A 26 -31.53 54.33 15.60
N GLY A 27 -32.21 54.40 14.45
CA GLY A 27 -32.67 55.62 13.79
C GLY A 27 -31.58 56.56 13.23
N GLN A 28 -30.36 56.51 13.77
CA GLN A 28 -29.21 57.32 13.39
C GLN A 28 -28.04 56.44 12.93
N PHE A 29 -27.30 56.91 11.92
CA PHE A 29 -26.20 56.17 11.29
C PHE A 29 -25.11 55.73 12.29
N TYR A 30 -24.61 56.65 13.11
CA TYR A 30 -23.47 56.35 14.00
C TYR A 30 -23.82 55.29 15.08
N PRO A 31 -24.92 55.39 15.85
CA PRO A 31 -25.35 54.31 16.75
C PRO A 31 -25.65 52.97 16.05
N ALA A 32 -26.15 52.98 14.81
CA ALA A 32 -26.35 51.75 14.04
C ALA A 32 -25.01 51.07 13.66
N MET A 33 -24.00 51.86 13.24
CA MET A 33 -22.66 51.34 12.95
C MET A 33 -21.94 50.82 14.21
N VAL A 34 -22.09 51.51 15.34
CA VAL A 34 -21.58 51.03 16.64
C VAL A 34 -22.26 49.71 17.03
N TYR A 35 -23.58 49.57 16.85
CA TYR A 35 -24.28 48.31 17.12
C TYR A 35 -23.78 47.16 16.24
N LEU A 36 -23.65 47.36 14.92
CA LEU A 36 -23.18 46.32 13.99
C LEU A 36 -21.73 45.89 14.24
N SER A 37 -20.88 46.81 14.71
CA SER A 37 -19.46 46.53 14.98
C SER A 37 -19.17 45.97 16.39
N THR A 38 -20.08 46.15 17.35
CA THR A 38 -19.91 45.66 18.74
C THR A 38 -20.75 44.43 19.08
N SER A 39 -21.86 44.20 18.37
CA SER A 39 -22.72 43.03 18.58
C SER A 39 -22.05 41.75 18.07
N LYS A 40 -21.74 40.80 18.98
CA LYS A 40 -21.14 39.49 18.65
C LYS A 40 -21.91 38.78 17.52
N ILE A 41 -23.25 38.84 17.51
CA ILE A 41 -24.11 38.24 16.47
C ILE A 41 -23.99 38.98 15.13
N SER A 42 -23.98 40.32 15.15
CA SER A 42 -23.86 41.11 13.92
C SER A 42 -22.50 40.89 13.25
N LEU A 43 -21.44 40.84 14.05
CA LEU A 43 -20.08 40.57 13.58
C LEU A 43 -19.96 39.18 12.92
N VAL A 44 -20.55 38.13 13.52
CA VAL A 44 -20.56 36.78 12.95
C VAL A 44 -21.31 36.74 11.61
N LEU A 45 -22.47 37.38 11.50
CA LEU A 45 -23.23 37.44 10.24
C LEU A 45 -22.48 38.21 9.15
N LEU A 46 -21.86 39.34 9.48
CA LEU A 46 -21.05 40.14 8.55
C LEU A 46 -19.78 39.41 8.10
N LEU A 47 -19.08 38.70 8.99
CA LEU A 47 -17.92 37.86 8.65
C LEU A 47 -18.32 36.67 7.76
N ASN A 48 -19.44 36.01 8.07
CA ASN A 48 -20.01 34.94 7.23
C ASN A 48 -20.38 35.46 5.83
N MET A 49 -20.92 36.68 5.71
CA MET A 49 -21.15 37.31 4.41
C MET A 49 -19.84 37.64 3.68
N GLY A 50 -18.80 38.08 4.40
CA GLY A 50 -17.45 38.26 3.86
C GLY A 50 -16.88 36.96 3.26
N LEU A 51 -17.05 35.82 3.95
CA LEU A 51 -16.69 34.50 3.45
C LEU A 51 -17.47 34.14 2.18
N VAL A 52 -18.79 34.38 2.14
CA VAL A 52 -19.60 34.16 0.92
C VAL A 52 -19.09 35.02 -0.24
N ILE A 53 -18.81 36.30 -0.01
CA ILE A 53 -18.24 37.21 -1.03
C ILE A 53 -16.91 36.66 -1.54
N MET A 54 -15.98 36.29 -0.65
CA MET A 54 -14.69 35.69 -1.02
C MET A 54 -14.86 34.42 -1.88
N CYS A 55 -15.75 33.51 -1.48
CA CYS A 55 -16.05 32.30 -2.24
C CYS A 55 -16.66 32.60 -3.61
N THR A 56 -17.52 33.63 -3.74
CA THR A 56 -18.06 34.03 -5.05
C THR A 56 -17.00 34.68 -5.95
N MET A 57 -16.11 35.51 -5.39
CA MET A 57 -14.98 36.11 -6.11
C MET A 57 -14.01 35.03 -6.62
N TRP A 58 -13.70 34.02 -5.81
CA TRP A 58 -12.91 32.86 -6.26
C TRP A 58 -13.55 32.14 -7.46
N GLN A 59 -14.85 31.83 -7.41
CA GLN A 59 -15.54 31.17 -8.52
C GLN A 59 -15.62 32.06 -9.77
N LEU A 60 -15.72 33.38 -9.61
CA LEU A 60 -15.70 34.35 -10.71
C LEU A 60 -14.31 34.38 -11.37
N THR A 61 -13.24 34.58 -10.61
CA THR A 61 -11.84 34.57 -11.10
C THR A 61 -11.52 33.25 -11.78
N LYS A 62 -11.89 32.10 -11.18
CA LYS A 62 -11.78 30.78 -11.80
C LYS A 62 -12.51 30.73 -13.15
N LYS A 63 -13.78 31.16 -13.21
CA LYS A 63 -14.59 31.08 -14.44
C LYS A 63 -14.07 31.99 -15.57
N LEU A 64 -13.60 33.20 -15.24
CA LEU A 64 -13.09 34.16 -16.22
C LEU A 64 -11.73 33.74 -16.80
N PHE A 65 -10.76 33.46 -15.93
CA PHE A 65 -9.36 33.29 -16.30
C PHE A 65 -8.91 31.83 -16.48
N LEU A 66 -9.41 30.90 -15.65
CA LEU A 66 -8.83 29.54 -15.54
C LEU A 66 -9.70 28.43 -16.14
N GLY A 67 -11.03 28.60 -16.14
CA GLY A 67 -12.00 27.60 -16.59
C GLY A 67 -12.11 26.42 -15.62
N SER A 68 -12.05 25.20 -16.14
CA SER A 68 -11.91 23.98 -15.34
C SER A 68 -10.49 23.86 -14.80
N LEU A 69 -10.36 23.65 -13.49
CA LEU A 69 -9.09 23.28 -12.86
C LEU A 69 -8.77 21.82 -13.20
N ARG A 70 -7.47 21.51 -13.29
CA ARG A 70 -6.92 20.17 -13.56
C ARG A 70 -6.48 19.51 -12.24
N GLU A 71 -6.37 18.19 -12.22
CA GLU A 71 -6.03 17.44 -10.99
C GLU A 71 -4.70 17.89 -10.38
N ALA A 72 -3.63 17.97 -11.17
CA ALA A 72 -2.32 18.49 -10.76
C ALA A 72 -2.31 19.98 -10.31
N GLU A 73 -3.41 20.73 -10.52
CA GLU A 73 -3.59 22.08 -9.98
C GLU A 73 -4.30 22.06 -8.63
N VAL A 74 -5.28 21.16 -8.47
CA VAL A 74 -6.00 20.94 -7.20
C VAL A 74 -5.07 20.30 -6.17
N GLU A 75 -4.26 19.34 -6.59
CA GLU A 75 -3.19 18.72 -5.79
C GLU A 75 -2.19 19.77 -5.30
N ARG A 76 -1.63 20.57 -6.23
CA ARG A 76 -0.66 21.62 -5.90
C ARG A 76 -1.23 22.72 -4.99
N LEU A 77 -2.50 23.09 -5.17
CA LEU A 77 -3.23 23.98 -4.24
C LEU A 77 -3.30 23.37 -2.84
N ASN A 78 -3.76 22.13 -2.74
CA ASN A 78 -3.98 21.43 -1.47
C ASN A 78 -2.68 21.33 -0.65
N GLU A 79 -1.60 20.80 -1.25
CA GLU A 79 -0.30 20.69 -0.58
C GLU A 79 0.23 22.02 -0.01
N GLN A 80 0.10 23.10 -0.79
CA GLN A 80 0.72 24.38 -0.44
C GLN A 80 -0.15 25.16 0.55
N SER A 81 -1.47 25.09 0.42
CA SER A 81 -2.42 25.80 1.29
C SER A 81 -2.25 25.46 2.78
N TRP A 82 -2.00 24.19 3.13
CA TRP A 82 -1.80 23.80 4.53
C TRP A 82 -0.50 24.35 5.12
N ARG A 83 0.61 24.32 4.34
CA ARG A 83 1.91 24.86 4.77
C ARG A 83 1.83 26.35 5.08
N GLU A 84 1.25 27.11 4.15
CA GLU A 84 1.19 28.58 4.22
C GLU A 84 0.24 29.08 5.33
N VAL A 85 -0.83 28.33 5.61
CA VAL A 85 -1.71 28.58 6.77
C VAL A 85 -0.95 28.39 8.08
N MET A 86 -0.11 27.36 8.20
CA MET A 86 0.72 27.15 9.39
C MET A 86 1.81 28.22 9.53
N GLU A 87 2.46 28.62 8.44
CA GLU A 87 3.46 29.70 8.43
C GLU A 87 2.85 31.05 8.85
N ILE A 88 1.65 31.39 8.36
CA ILE A 88 0.88 32.57 8.78
C ILE A 88 0.45 32.48 10.25
N LEU A 89 0.04 31.30 10.74
CA LEU A 89 -0.27 31.09 12.16
C LEU A 89 0.97 31.32 13.05
N PHE A 90 2.17 30.95 12.60
CA PHE A 90 3.40 31.30 13.31
C PHE A 90 3.71 32.80 13.23
N ALA A 91 3.53 33.46 12.08
CA ALA A 91 3.70 34.91 11.95
C ALA A 91 2.75 35.70 12.87
N ILE A 92 1.50 35.25 13.04
CA ILE A 92 0.52 35.80 13.99
C ILE A 92 1.06 35.84 15.42
N THR A 93 1.90 34.87 15.84
CA THR A 93 2.42 34.84 17.21
C THR A 93 3.40 35.99 17.51
N ILE A 94 4.16 36.43 16.50
CA ILE A 94 5.11 37.55 16.60
C ILE A 94 4.34 38.87 16.66
N PHE A 95 3.38 39.06 15.76
CA PHE A 95 2.59 40.29 15.66
C PHE A 95 1.32 40.31 16.53
N ARG A 96 1.29 39.53 17.62
CA ARG A 96 0.10 39.33 18.48
C ARG A 96 -0.51 40.65 19.01
N GLN A 97 0.28 41.72 19.12
CA GLN A 97 -0.18 43.03 19.59
C GLN A 97 -0.99 43.81 18.54
N ASP A 98 -0.78 43.57 17.25
CA ASP A 98 -1.46 44.24 16.11
C ASP A 98 -2.75 43.51 15.68
N PHE A 99 -3.14 42.43 16.37
CA PHE A 99 -4.25 41.56 15.97
C PHE A 99 -5.60 42.31 15.93
N SER A 100 -6.16 42.43 14.73
CA SER A 100 -7.33 43.26 14.43
C SER A 100 -8.17 42.67 13.30
N VAL A 101 -9.40 43.18 13.11
CA VAL A 101 -10.27 42.75 12.00
C VAL A 101 -9.66 43.13 10.63
N SER A 102 -8.95 44.26 10.56
CA SER A 102 -8.20 44.67 9.35
C SER A 102 -7.05 43.69 9.04
N PHE A 103 -6.26 43.35 10.06
CA PHE A 103 -5.22 42.32 9.95
C PHE A 103 -5.77 40.99 9.41
N LEU A 104 -6.90 40.51 9.97
CA LEU A 104 -7.54 39.26 9.57
C LEU A 104 -8.00 39.28 8.10
N ALA A 105 -8.53 40.42 7.64
CA ALA A 105 -8.91 40.61 6.24
C ALA A 105 -7.69 40.60 5.31
N MET A 106 -6.57 41.23 5.71
CA MET A 106 -5.32 41.22 4.94
C MET A 106 -4.69 39.82 4.86
N VAL A 107 -4.73 39.03 5.94
CA VAL A 107 -4.32 37.60 5.94
C VAL A 107 -5.16 36.80 4.95
N THR A 108 -6.48 36.96 5.01
CA THR A 108 -7.43 36.23 4.16
C THR A 108 -7.25 36.60 2.67
N ALA A 109 -7.00 37.87 2.37
CA ALA A 109 -6.66 38.35 1.03
C ALA A 109 -5.32 37.76 0.53
N LEU A 110 -4.28 37.75 1.37
CA LEU A 110 -2.97 37.20 1.01
C LEU A 110 -3.07 35.71 0.64
N LEU A 111 -3.76 34.90 1.45
CA LEU A 111 -3.97 33.47 1.17
C LEU A 111 -4.69 33.24 -0.17
N LEU A 112 -5.73 34.03 -0.46
CA LEU A 112 -6.45 33.96 -1.73
C LEU A 112 -5.55 34.34 -2.92
N ILE A 113 -4.74 35.40 -2.79
CA ILE A 113 -3.83 35.86 -3.84
C ILE A 113 -2.68 34.86 -4.06
N LYS A 114 -2.10 34.29 -2.99
CA LYS A 114 -1.11 33.20 -3.08
C LYS A 114 -1.66 31.97 -3.82
N ALA A 115 -2.88 31.55 -3.51
CA ALA A 115 -3.52 30.43 -4.20
C ALA A 115 -3.71 30.69 -5.71
N LEU A 116 -4.06 31.91 -6.10
CA LEU A 116 -4.16 32.30 -7.51
C LEU A 116 -2.79 32.33 -8.22
N HIS A 117 -1.71 32.68 -7.52
CA HIS A 117 -0.34 32.65 -8.04
C HIS A 117 0.16 31.23 -8.36
N TRP A 118 -0.07 30.26 -7.47
CA TRP A 118 0.33 28.86 -7.72
C TRP A 118 -0.41 28.27 -8.94
N LEU A 119 -1.67 28.69 -9.15
CA LEU A 119 -2.44 28.35 -10.34
C LEU A 119 -1.91 29.02 -11.61
N ALA A 120 -1.49 30.28 -11.55
CA ALA A 120 -0.87 30.97 -12.68
C ALA A 120 0.42 30.27 -13.12
N GLN A 121 1.29 29.90 -12.17
CA GLN A 121 2.50 29.11 -12.42
C GLN A 121 2.20 27.78 -13.11
N LYS A 122 1.29 26.96 -12.53
CA LYS A 122 0.92 25.65 -13.11
C LYS A 122 0.16 25.74 -14.44
N ARG A 123 -0.44 26.88 -14.78
CA ARG A 123 -0.98 27.15 -16.13
C ARG A 123 0.12 27.48 -17.14
N VAL A 124 1.11 28.31 -16.79
CA VAL A 124 2.23 28.63 -17.68
C VAL A 124 3.08 27.38 -17.96
N GLU A 125 3.41 26.58 -16.93
CA GLU A 125 4.14 25.31 -17.08
C GLU A 125 3.41 24.29 -17.98
N TYR A 126 2.07 24.31 -17.97
CA TYR A 126 1.25 23.46 -18.85
C TYR A 126 1.20 23.94 -20.30
N ILE A 127 1.18 25.26 -20.51
CA ILE A 127 1.27 25.85 -21.84
C ILE A 127 2.66 25.57 -22.42
N GLU A 128 3.72 25.72 -21.62
CA GLU A 128 5.10 25.35 -21.99
C GLU A 128 5.25 23.87 -22.41
N THR A 129 4.47 22.97 -21.80
CA THR A 129 4.50 21.51 -22.07
C THR A 129 3.38 21.02 -23.00
N THR A 130 2.71 21.92 -23.74
CA THR A 130 1.64 21.58 -24.68
C THR A 130 1.92 22.12 -26.09
N PRO A 131 1.95 21.26 -27.13
CA PRO A 131 2.41 21.64 -28.47
C PRO A 131 1.37 22.48 -29.25
N SER A 132 0.11 22.50 -28.83
CA SER A 132 -0.92 23.37 -29.42
C SER A 132 -1.92 23.82 -28.35
N VAL A 133 -2.07 25.14 -28.23
CA VAL A 133 -2.92 25.80 -27.22
C VAL A 133 -3.77 26.85 -27.94
N PRO A 134 -5.10 26.92 -27.70
CA PRO A 134 -5.95 27.86 -28.42
C PRO A 134 -5.71 29.30 -27.96
N MET A 135 -5.81 30.27 -28.88
CA MET A 135 -5.59 31.71 -28.63
C MET A 135 -6.39 32.25 -27.42
N LEU A 136 -7.59 31.73 -27.16
CA LEU A 136 -8.39 32.08 -25.97
C LEU A 136 -7.67 31.77 -24.65
N SER A 137 -6.87 30.71 -24.58
CA SER A 137 -6.06 30.36 -23.41
C SER A 137 -4.86 31.31 -23.24
N HIS A 138 -4.24 31.75 -24.34
CA HIS A 138 -3.18 32.77 -24.31
C HIS A 138 -3.70 34.13 -23.82
N VAL A 139 -4.83 34.60 -24.35
CA VAL A 139 -5.50 35.82 -23.88
C VAL A 139 -5.86 35.71 -22.39
N ARG A 140 -6.36 34.54 -21.96
CA ARG A 140 -6.69 34.27 -20.54
C ARG A 140 -5.47 34.30 -19.62
N ILE A 141 -4.36 33.64 -19.95
CA ILE A 141 -3.20 33.62 -19.04
C ILE A 141 -2.49 34.97 -18.99
N VAL A 142 -2.41 35.71 -20.10
CA VAL A 142 -1.83 37.06 -20.12
C VAL A 142 -2.68 38.05 -19.30
N SER A 143 -4.00 38.04 -19.49
CA SER A 143 -4.89 38.89 -18.69
C SER A 143 -4.93 38.49 -17.20
N PHE A 144 -4.75 37.22 -16.87
CA PHE A 144 -4.65 36.75 -15.49
C PHE A 144 -3.34 37.19 -14.81
N LEU A 145 -2.19 37.05 -15.49
CA LEU A 145 -0.91 37.53 -14.97
C LEU A 145 -0.90 39.05 -14.79
N GLY A 146 -1.48 39.80 -15.74
CA GLY A 146 -1.66 41.25 -15.61
C GLY A 146 -2.57 41.64 -14.44
N PHE A 147 -3.68 40.92 -14.24
CA PHE A 147 -4.58 41.11 -13.10
C PHE A 147 -3.89 40.86 -11.75
N LEU A 148 -3.10 39.79 -11.63
CA LEU A 148 -2.32 39.50 -10.43
C LEU A 148 -1.28 40.58 -10.14
N LEU A 149 -0.49 41.00 -11.15
CA LEU A 149 0.52 42.05 -10.98
C LEU A 149 -0.08 43.38 -10.53
N VAL A 150 -1.28 43.73 -11.01
CA VAL A 150 -2.02 44.92 -10.57
C VAL A 150 -2.49 44.78 -9.12
N LEU A 151 -3.02 43.61 -8.71
CA LEU A 151 -3.40 43.36 -7.33
C LEU A 151 -2.19 43.45 -6.38
N ASP A 152 -1.10 42.76 -6.69
CA ASP A 152 0.13 42.79 -5.88
C ASP A 152 0.64 44.22 -5.73
N SER A 153 0.69 44.98 -6.83
CA SER A 153 1.14 46.38 -6.82
C SER A 153 0.27 47.28 -5.94
N LEU A 154 -1.06 47.09 -5.96
CA LEU A 154 -2.00 47.85 -5.12
C LEU A 154 -1.86 47.50 -3.63
N PHE A 155 -1.78 46.21 -3.29
CA PHE A 155 -1.59 45.78 -1.90
C PHE A 155 -0.20 46.12 -1.36
N LEU A 156 0.84 46.05 -2.19
CA LEU A 156 2.20 46.49 -1.88
C LEU A 156 2.26 48.00 -1.61
N TYR A 157 1.69 48.82 -2.51
CA TYR A 157 1.60 50.26 -2.33
C TYR A 157 0.85 50.65 -1.05
N SER A 158 -0.29 50.00 -0.78
CA SER A 158 -1.08 50.23 0.46
C SER A 158 -0.27 49.87 1.71
N SER A 159 0.44 48.73 1.70
CA SER A 159 1.25 48.26 2.83
C SER A 159 2.46 49.17 3.09
N ILE A 160 3.18 49.58 2.04
CA ILE A 160 4.32 50.50 2.12
C ILE A 160 3.86 51.90 2.58
N SER A 161 2.75 52.41 2.04
CA SER A 161 2.19 53.71 2.44
C SER A 161 1.82 53.72 3.93
N ASN A 162 1.21 52.64 4.43
CA ASN A 162 0.90 52.51 5.86
C ASN A 162 2.16 52.40 6.73
N LEU A 163 3.19 51.67 6.28
CA LEU A 163 4.48 51.56 6.96
C LEU A 163 5.19 52.92 7.08
N ILE A 164 5.29 53.66 5.97
CA ILE A 164 5.90 55.01 5.94
C ILE A 164 5.11 55.99 6.82
N ARG A 165 3.78 55.93 6.81
CA ARG A 165 2.92 56.82 7.62
C ARG A 165 2.97 56.53 9.12
N THR A 166 3.17 55.27 9.50
CA THR A 166 3.15 54.85 10.92
C THR A 166 4.53 54.87 11.59
N GLN A 167 5.63 54.80 10.82
CA GLN A 167 7.01 54.78 11.31
C GLN A 167 7.27 53.70 12.39
N LYS A 168 6.54 52.58 12.30
CA LYS A 168 6.64 51.45 13.22
C LYS A 168 6.78 50.14 12.46
N ALA A 169 7.72 49.31 12.90
CA ALA A 169 7.66 47.88 12.62
C ALA A 169 6.29 47.37 13.11
N SER A 170 5.50 46.87 12.17
CA SER A 170 4.11 46.44 12.29
C SER A 170 3.82 45.46 11.17
N VAL A 171 2.66 44.79 11.18
CA VAL A 171 2.33 43.78 10.15
C VAL A 171 2.37 44.31 8.71
N SER A 172 2.20 45.62 8.51
CA SER A 172 2.39 46.28 7.21
C SER A 172 3.73 45.92 6.55
N LEU A 173 4.77 45.69 7.37
CA LEU A 173 6.08 45.22 6.94
C LEU A 173 6.01 43.79 6.36
N PHE A 174 5.46 42.83 7.10
CA PHE A 174 5.29 41.44 6.65
C PHE A 174 4.52 41.37 5.32
N PHE A 175 3.37 42.04 5.23
CA PHE A 175 2.61 42.10 3.99
C PHE A 175 3.38 42.76 2.84
N SER A 176 4.18 43.80 3.09
CA SER A 176 4.99 44.43 2.03
C SER A 176 6.07 43.49 1.47
N PHE A 177 6.69 42.63 2.28
CA PHE A 177 7.62 41.61 1.78
C PHE A 177 6.89 40.52 0.99
N GLU A 178 5.78 40.00 1.51
CA GLU A 178 4.96 38.96 0.85
C GLU A 178 4.46 39.41 -0.54
N TYR A 179 3.84 40.59 -0.66
CA TYR A 179 3.37 41.09 -1.96
C TYR A 179 4.51 41.45 -2.93
N MET A 180 5.70 41.79 -2.42
CA MET A 180 6.90 42.01 -3.25
C MET A 180 7.49 40.68 -3.78
N ILE A 181 7.44 39.60 -2.99
CA ILE A 181 7.81 38.24 -3.42
C ILE A 181 6.82 37.73 -4.47
N LEU A 182 5.52 38.01 -4.32
CA LEU A 182 4.49 37.67 -5.32
C LEU A 182 4.65 38.46 -6.61
N ALA A 183 4.81 39.79 -6.54
CA ALA A 183 5.03 40.64 -7.73
C ALA A 183 6.27 40.20 -8.53
N THR A 184 7.40 39.96 -7.87
CA THR A 184 8.64 39.46 -8.52
C THR A 184 8.46 38.06 -9.12
N THR A 185 7.67 37.20 -8.47
CA THR A 185 7.28 35.88 -9.00
C THR A 185 6.42 35.99 -10.26
N THR A 186 5.44 36.91 -10.28
CA THR A 186 4.57 37.14 -11.43
C THR A 186 5.33 37.75 -12.61
N VAL A 187 6.24 38.70 -12.36
CA VAL A 187 7.14 39.23 -13.41
C VAL A 187 8.03 38.11 -13.97
N SER A 188 8.66 37.29 -13.12
CA SER A 188 9.47 36.15 -13.57
C SER A 188 8.65 35.15 -14.40
N THR A 189 7.43 34.82 -13.95
CA THR A 189 6.51 33.91 -14.64
C THR A 189 6.05 34.48 -15.99
N PHE A 190 5.80 35.79 -16.07
CA PHE A 190 5.45 36.49 -17.31
C PHE A 190 6.61 36.52 -18.31
N VAL A 191 7.84 36.81 -17.87
CA VAL A 191 9.02 36.76 -18.76
C VAL A 191 9.28 35.33 -19.27
N LYS A 192 9.09 34.30 -18.43
CA LYS A 192 9.18 32.90 -18.87
C LYS A 192 8.09 32.54 -19.89
N TYR A 193 6.86 33.03 -19.70
CA TYR A 193 5.80 32.89 -20.70
C TYR A 193 6.15 33.60 -22.02
N VAL A 194 6.71 34.81 -21.98
CA VAL A 194 7.22 35.51 -23.18
C VAL A 194 8.33 34.69 -23.86
N PHE A 195 9.26 34.10 -23.10
CA PHE A 195 10.30 33.23 -23.68
C PHE A 195 9.71 32.01 -24.40
N TYR A 196 8.64 31.40 -23.88
CA TYR A 196 7.91 30.34 -24.56
C TYR A 196 7.21 30.85 -25.83
N VAL A 197 6.52 31.99 -25.79
CA VAL A 197 5.80 32.52 -26.98
C VAL A 197 6.76 32.93 -28.08
N THR A 198 7.91 33.54 -27.75
CA THR A 198 8.94 33.87 -28.73
C THR A 198 9.53 32.61 -29.37
N ASP A 199 9.82 31.57 -28.59
CA ASP A 199 10.31 30.29 -29.11
C ASP A 199 9.29 29.57 -30.00
N MET A 200 8.00 29.60 -29.62
CA MET A 200 6.89 29.09 -30.43
C MET A 200 6.74 29.84 -31.75
N LEU A 201 6.97 31.16 -31.77
CA LEU A 201 7.00 31.99 -32.98
C LEU A 201 8.28 31.82 -33.81
N MET A 202 9.33 31.23 -33.24
CA MET A 202 10.58 30.85 -33.91
C MET A 202 10.63 29.35 -34.25
N GLU A 203 9.48 28.66 -34.26
CA GLU A 203 9.35 27.23 -34.58
C GLU A 203 10.30 26.32 -33.75
N GLY A 204 10.64 26.73 -32.52
CA GLY A 204 11.55 26.01 -31.62
C GLY A 204 13.05 26.22 -31.88
N GLN A 205 13.43 27.09 -32.82
CA GLN A 205 14.82 27.29 -33.23
C GLN A 205 15.67 28.13 -32.25
N TRP A 206 15.15 28.55 -31.09
CA TRP A 206 15.87 29.44 -30.18
C TRP A 206 16.86 28.70 -29.26
N GLU A 207 18.01 28.29 -29.80
CA GLU A 207 19.08 27.56 -29.09
C GLU A 207 19.48 28.15 -27.72
N LYS A 208 19.32 29.47 -27.52
CA LYS A 208 19.72 30.18 -26.29
C LYS A 208 18.61 30.33 -25.25
N LYS A 209 17.35 29.97 -25.58
CA LYS A 209 16.19 30.00 -24.66
C LYS A 209 16.48 29.33 -23.30
N PRO A 210 17.16 28.17 -23.21
CA PRO A 210 17.38 27.51 -21.92
C PRO A 210 18.35 28.30 -21.03
N VAL A 211 19.40 28.89 -21.63
CA VAL A 211 20.38 29.75 -20.95
C VAL A 211 19.71 31.03 -20.41
N TYR A 212 18.86 31.69 -21.21
CA TYR A 212 18.10 32.86 -20.73
C TYR A 212 17.08 32.51 -19.65
N THR A 213 16.42 31.36 -19.77
CA THR A 213 15.48 30.84 -18.76
C THR A 213 16.21 30.52 -17.45
N PHE A 214 17.40 29.91 -17.52
CA PHE A 214 18.26 29.70 -16.35
C PHE A 214 18.65 31.03 -15.68
N TYR A 215 19.11 32.04 -16.43
CA TYR A 215 19.46 33.34 -15.85
C TYR A 215 18.26 34.02 -15.18
N LEU A 216 17.08 34.00 -15.82
CA LEU A 216 15.84 34.52 -15.25
C LEU A 216 15.49 33.83 -13.92
N GLU A 217 15.62 32.51 -13.88
CA GLU A 217 15.31 31.71 -12.69
C GLU A 217 16.37 31.86 -11.57
N LEU A 218 17.66 32.01 -11.91
CA LEU A 218 18.73 32.32 -10.95
C LEU A 218 18.59 33.73 -10.36
N ILE A 219 18.25 34.72 -11.19
CA ILE A 219 18.02 36.12 -10.74
C ILE A 219 16.82 36.18 -9.81
N ARG A 220 15.72 35.49 -10.12
CA ARG A 220 14.55 35.36 -9.23
C ARG A 220 14.96 34.80 -7.86
N ASP A 221 15.69 33.68 -7.84
CA ASP A 221 16.06 33.02 -6.60
C ASP A 221 17.04 33.86 -5.76
N LEU A 222 17.96 34.59 -6.40
CA LEU A 222 18.85 35.55 -5.75
C LEU A 222 18.09 36.74 -5.14
N LEU A 223 17.10 37.28 -5.86
CA LEU A 223 16.23 38.33 -5.36
C LEU A 223 15.40 37.84 -4.17
N HIS A 224 14.78 36.66 -4.27
CA HIS A 224 14.02 36.06 -3.17
C HIS A 224 14.89 35.81 -1.95
N LEU A 225 16.07 35.18 -2.10
CA LEU A 225 17.02 34.96 -1.01
C LEU A 225 17.44 36.29 -0.34
N SER A 226 17.64 37.35 -1.14
CA SER A 226 18.00 38.69 -0.66
C SER A 226 16.85 39.34 0.12
N LEU A 227 15.60 39.18 -0.34
CA LEU A 227 14.40 39.68 0.35
C LEU A 227 14.12 38.93 1.65
N TYR A 228 14.18 37.59 1.65
CA TYR A 228 14.03 36.80 2.87
C TYR A 228 15.14 37.07 3.88
N LEU A 229 16.40 37.24 3.45
CA LEU A 229 17.49 37.60 4.34
C LEU A 229 17.31 39.01 4.93
N CYS A 230 16.90 39.98 4.11
CA CYS A 230 16.58 41.33 4.58
C CYS A 230 15.45 41.31 5.61
N PHE A 231 14.34 40.62 5.32
CA PHE A 231 13.20 40.51 6.23
C PHE A 231 13.57 39.76 7.52
N PHE A 232 14.34 38.66 7.42
CA PHE A 232 14.86 37.93 8.57
C PHE A 232 15.69 38.84 9.47
N LEU A 233 16.63 39.62 8.92
CA LEU A 233 17.47 40.53 9.69
C LEU A 233 16.66 41.64 10.37
N VAL A 234 15.67 42.22 9.69
CA VAL A 234 14.80 43.25 10.27
C VAL A 234 13.92 42.68 11.39
N ILE A 235 13.28 41.52 11.21
CA ILE A 235 12.49 40.92 12.30
C ILE A 235 13.39 40.45 13.45
N PHE A 236 14.59 39.95 13.16
CA PHE A 236 15.58 39.56 14.17
C PHE A 236 15.99 40.73 15.08
N THR A 237 16.21 41.94 14.53
CA THR A 237 16.60 43.11 15.33
C THR A 237 15.46 43.71 16.14
N TYR A 238 14.20 43.62 15.68
CA TYR A 238 13.04 44.18 16.40
C TYR A 238 12.32 43.20 17.33
N TYR A 239 12.34 41.89 17.04
CA TYR A 239 11.53 40.88 17.74
C TYR A 239 12.31 39.62 18.16
N GLY A 240 13.59 39.49 17.81
CA GLY A 240 14.37 38.26 18.02
C GLY A 240 14.08 37.18 16.98
N VAL A 241 14.55 35.95 17.23
CA VAL A 241 14.66 34.87 16.22
C VAL A 241 13.30 34.54 15.55
N PRO A 242 13.12 34.85 14.25
CA PRO A 242 11.87 34.58 13.55
C PRO A 242 11.83 33.13 13.05
N LEU A 243 11.44 32.19 13.91
CA LEU A 243 11.43 30.75 13.61
C LEU A 243 10.71 30.41 12.28
N HIS A 244 9.61 31.09 11.97
CA HIS A 244 8.85 30.91 10.73
C HIS A 244 9.67 31.17 9.44
N LEU A 245 10.66 32.07 9.48
CA LEU A 245 11.49 32.43 8.33
C LEU A 245 12.72 31.53 8.15
N ILE A 246 13.09 30.72 9.15
CA ILE A 246 14.26 29.83 9.06
C ILE A 246 14.08 28.81 7.93
N ARG A 247 12.85 28.29 7.74
CA ARG A 247 12.55 27.33 6.69
C ARG A 247 12.61 27.95 5.29
N GLU A 248 11.96 29.10 5.08
CA GLU A 248 11.99 29.81 3.79
C GLU A 248 13.40 30.25 3.40
N LEU A 249 14.19 30.75 4.36
CA LEU A 249 15.59 31.12 4.14
C LEU A 249 16.47 29.90 3.80
N TYR A 250 16.21 28.75 4.44
CA TYR A 250 16.91 27.49 4.12
C TYR A 250 16.51 26.92 2.75
N GLU A 251 15.22 26.90 2.40
CA GLU A 251 14.73 26.34 1.14
C GLU A 251 15.18 27.20 -0.06
N THR A 252 15.08 28.54 0.04
CA THR A 252 15.62 29.45 -0.98
C THR A 252 17.13 29.33 -1.14
N PHE A 253 17.90 29.30 -0.04
CA PHE A 253 19.35 29.08 -0.08
C PHE A 253 19.73 27.72 -0.70
N ARG A 254 19.00 26.65 -0.36
CA ARG A 254 19.20 25.31 -0.93
C ARG A 254 18.94 25.32 -2.45
N ASN A 255 17.84 25.92 -2.89
CA ASN A 255 17.49 26.00 -4.31
C ASN A 255 18.53 26.79 -5.12
N PHE A 256 18.95 27.94 -4.60
CA PHE A 256 20.01 28.77 -5.19
C PHE A 256 21.35 28.00 -5.28
N LYS A 257 21.75 27.30 -4.21
CA LYS A 257 22.99 26.48 -4.18
C LYS A 257 22.96 25.34 -5.20
N ILE A 258 21.83 24.64 -5.33
CA ILE A 258 21.65 23.57 -6.33
C ILE A 258 21.81 24.15 -7.74
N ARG A 259 21.11 25.24 -8.05
CA ARG A 259 21.12 25.88 -9.38
C ARG A 259 22.49 26.42 -9.79
N ILE A 260 23.29 26.90 -8.85
CA ILE A 260 24.70 27.25 -9.11
C ILE A 260 25.53 26.00 -9.45
N ALA A 261 25.36 24.90 -8.71
CA ALA A 261 26.09 23.66 -8.98
C ALA A 261 25.72 23.06 -10.35
N ASP A 262 24.44 23.11 -10.71
CA ASP A 262 23.93 22.63 -12.01
C ASP A 262 24.48 23.49 -13.16
N TYR A 263 24.52 24.81 -13.03
CA TYR A 263 25.10 25.70 -14.05
C TYR A 263 26.61 25.53 -14.23
N ILE A 264 27.36 25.38 -13.15
CA ILE A 264 28.80 25.06 -13.21
C ILE A 264 29.02 23.71 -13.91
N ARG A 265 28.15 22.72 -13.63
CA ARG A 265 28.19 21.39 -14.26
C ARG A 265 27.83 21.45 -15.75
N TYR A 266 26.74 22.12 -16.13
CA TYR A 266 26.34 22.35 -17.52
C TYR A 266 27.45 23.04 -18.32
N ARG A 267 28.06 24.10 -17.76
CA ARG A 267 29.16 24.82 -18.41
C ARG A 267 30.40 23.94 -18.58
N LYS A 268 30.72 23.05 -17.62
CA LYS A 268 31.82 22.07 -17.75
C LYS A 268 31.51 20.95 -18.77
N LEU A 269 30.24 20.63 -19.00
CA LEU A 269 29.82 19.64 -20.01
C LEU A 269 29.75 20.20 -21.43
N THR A 270 29.41 21.49 -21.58
CA THR A 270 29.29 22.16 -22.89
C THR A 270 30.56 22.87 -23.37
N SER A 271 31.46 23.25 -22.46
CA SER A 271 32.83 23.63 -22.85
C SER A 271 33.52 22.46 -23.53
N ASN A 272 34.07 22.69 -24.73
CA ASN A 272 34.77 21.70 -25.56
C ASN A 272 33.89 20.54 -26.06
N MET A 273 32.56 20.74 -26.14
CA MET A 273 31.63 19.71 -26.63
C MET A 273 31.89 19.29 -28.08
N ASN A 274 32.38 20.22 -28.92
CA ASN A 274 32.72 19.92 -30.31
C ASN A 274 34.03 19.12 -30.44
N ASP A 275 34.96 19.29 -29.50
CA ASP A 275 36.28 18.64 -29.49
C ASP A 275 36.25 17.29 -28.76
N ARG A 276 35.30 17.10 -27.83
CA ARG A 276 35.14 15.88 -27.01
C ARG A 276 34.38 14.75 -27.70
N PHE A 277 33.55 15.06 -28.68
CA PHE A 277 32.74 14.07 -29.40
C PHE A 277 33.05 14.15 -30.89
N PRO A 278 33.44 13.05 -31.56
CA PRO A 278 33.62 13.06 -33.01
C PRO A 278 32.27 13.21 -33.72
N ASP A 279 32.32 13.80 -34.91
CA ASP A 279 31.20 13.78 -35.85
C ASP A 279 31.08 12.37 -36.47
N ALA A 280 29.85 11.91 -36.70
CA ALA A 280 29.60 10.63 -37.33
C ALA A 280 30.02 10.65 -38.81
N THR A 281 30.57 9.54 -39.32
CA THR A 281 30.85 9.42 -40.75
C THR A 281 29.57 9.11 -41.53
N PRO A 282 29.50 9.40 -42.85
CA PRO A 282 28.30 9.11 -43.66
C PRO A 282 27.90 7.63 -43.64
N GLU A 283 28.85 6.72 -43.45
CA GLU A 283 28.62 5.28 -43.39
C GLU A 283 27.97 4.88 -42.06
N GLU A 284 28.43 5.42 -40.93
CA GLU A 284 27.81 5.17 -39.61
C GLU A 284 26.41 5.78 -39.50
N LEU A 285 26.20 6.92 -40.16
CA LEU A 285 24.92 7.64 -40.21
C LEU A 285 23.87 6.92 -41.07
N ASN A 286 24.30 6.13 -42.06
CA ASN A 286 23.43 5.24 -42.85
C ASN A 286 23.27 3.83 -42.23
N ALA A 287 24.20 3.39 -41.38
CA ALA A 287 24.16 2.09 -40.71
C ALA A 287 23.37 2.09 -39.37
N SER A 288 22.85 3.25 -38.97
CA SER A 288 21.98 3.43 -37.81
C SER A 288 20.74 4.24 -38.21
N ASP A 289 19.69 4.26 -37.37
CA ASP A 289 18.50 5.07 -37.66
C ASP A 289 18.88 6.55 -37.77
N ALA A 290 18.83 7.09 -38.99
CA ALA A 290 19.18 8.49 -39.27
C ALA A 290 18.24 9.50 -38.60
N THR A 291 17.17 9.06 -37.92
CA THR A 291 16.24 9.94 -37.18
C THR A 291 16.75 10.21 -35.77
N CYS A 292 16.96 11.48 -35.41
CA CYS A 292 17.35 11.84 -34.05
C CYS A 292 16.19 11.63 -33.07
N ILE A 293 16.37 10.79 -32.05
CA ILE A 293 15.30 10.44 -31.08
C ILE A 293 14.74 11.66 -30.30
N ILE A 294 15.47 12.79 -30.28
CA ILE A 294 15.15 13.99 -29.49
C ILE A 294 14.13 14.87 -30.23
N CYS A 295 14.40 15.27 -31.48
CA CYS A 295 13.47 16.09 -32.29
C CYS A 295 12.60 15.27 -33.24
N ARG A 296 13.01 14.02 -33.56
CA ARG A 296 12.41 13.12 -34.56
C ARG A 296 12.56 13.58 -36.02
N GLU A 297 13.60 14.35 -36.30
CA GLU A 297 14.01 14.77 -37.64
C GLU A 297 15.24 13.98 -38.11
N GLU A 298 15.48 13.93 -39.42
CA GLU A 298 16.65 13.29 -40.00
C GLU A 298 17.95 14.05 -39.69
N MET A 299 19.01 13.30 -39.43
CA MET A 299 20.34 13.79 -39.10
C MET A 299 21.19 13.86 -40.37
N THR A 300 21.42 15.07 -40.88
CA THR A 300 22.44 15.33 -41.91
C THR A 300 23.84 15.52 -41.31
N THR A 301 23.91 15.88 -40.03
CA THR A 301 25.12 15.94 -39.21
C THR A 301 24.79 15.49 -37.78
N ALA A 302 25.62 14.63 -37.21
CA ALA A 302 25.40 14.08 -35.87
C ALA A 302 26.71 13.94 -35.10
N LYS A 303 26.66 14.16 -33.78
CA LYS A 303 27.77 13.89 -32.85
C LYS A 303 27.59 12.53 -32.21
N LYS A 304 28.68 11.76 -32.14
CA LYS A 304 28.71 10.40 -31.58
C LYS A 304 29.13 10.42 -30.11
N LEU A 305 28.25 9.97 -29.22
CA LEU A 305 28.58 9.79 -27.81
C LEU A 305 29.47 8.55 -27.60
N LEU A 306 30.22 8.53 -26.49
CA LEU A 306 31.05 7.37 -26.07
C LEU A 306 30.27 6.06 -25.95
N CYS A 307 28.95 6.11 -25.75
CA CYS A 307 28.07 4.94 -25.73
C CYS A 307 27.65 4.43 -27.12
N GLY A 308 28.04 5.11 -28.21
CA GLY A 308 27.77 4.75 -29.61
C GLY A 308 26.56 5.43 -30.26
N HIS A 309 25.76 6.20 -29.51
CA HIS A 309 24.53 6.82 -30.03
C HIS A 309 24.79 8.17 -30.71
N LEU A 310 24.00 8.46 -31.75
CA LEU A 310 24.08 9.65 -32.61
C LEU A 310 22.93 10.63 -32.34
N PHE A 311 23.21 11.93 -32.32
CA PHE A 311 22.21 13.00 -32.15
C PHE A 311 22.67 14.28 -32.87
N HIS A 312 21.75 15.14 -33.32
CA HIS A 312 22.10 16.51 -33.74
C HIS A 312 22.76 17.29 -32.59
N VAL A 313 23.69 18.18 -32.94
CA VAL A 313 24.49 18.97 -31.97
C VAL A 313 23.61 19.81 -31.03
N ALA A 314 22.59 20.49 -31.56
CA ALA A 314 21.67 21.34 -30.80
C ALA A 314 20.78 20.50 -29.87
N CYS A 315 20.22 19.40 -30.38
CA CYS A 315 19.37 18.49 -29.61
C CYS A 315 20.12 17.86 -28.44
N LEU A 316 21.36 17.39 -28.66
CA LEU A 316 22.22 16.85 -27.61
C LEU A 316 22.55 17.89 -26.54
N ARG A 317 22.85 19.14 -26.95
CA ARG A 317 23.08 20.26 -26.02
C ARG A 317 21.86 20.53 -25.13
N SER A 318 20.67 20.59 -25.71
CA SER A 318 19.40 20.84 -24.99
C SER A 318 19.01 19.69 -24.04
N TRP A 319 19.36 18.44 -24.39
CA TRP A 319 19.22 17.31 -23.47
C TRP A 319 20.18 17.42 -22.28
N LEU A 320 21.45 17.73 -22.53
CA LEU A 320 22.51 17.86 -21.51
C LEU A 320 22.30 19.03 -20.52
N GLU A 321 21.41 19.96 -20.81
CA GLU A 321 20.94 21.00 -19.87
C GLU A 321 20.06 20.45 -18.74
N ARG A 322 19.41 19.31 -18.99
CA ARG A 322 18.43 18.70 -18.08
C ARG A 322 18.89 17.35 -17.53
N GLN A 323 19.65 16.59 -18.33
CA GLN A 323 20.07 15.22 -18.04
C GLN A 323 21.48 14.96 -18.57
N HIS A 324 22.43 14.73 -17.68
CA HIS A 324 23.85 14.45 -17.96
C HIS A 324 24.14 13.03 -18.52
N THR A 325 23.15 12.42 -19.15
CA THR A 325 23.11 11.02 -19.59
C THR A 325 22.65 10.91 -21.05
N CYS A 326 23.02 9.84 -21.74
CA CYS A 326 22.58 9.58 -23.11
C CYS A 326 21.04 9.48 -23.19
N PRO A 327 20.37 10.19 -24.13
CA PRO A 327 18.92 10.11 -24.31
C PRO A 327 18.40 8.67 -24.49
N THR A 328 19.10 7.86 -25.31
CA THR A 328 18.65 6.52 -25.68
C THR A 328 18.97 5.48 -24.61
N CYS A 329 20.22 5.44 -24.10
CA CYS A 329 20.69 4.37 -23.22
C CYS A 329 21.04 4.79 -21.78
N ARG A 330 20.79 6.05 -21.40
CA ARG A 330 20.98 6.64 -20.06
C ARG A 330 22.39 6.53 -19.44
N ALA A 331 23.39 6.03 -20.17
CA ALA A 331 24.78 6.03 -19.75
C ALA A 331 25.30 7.47 -19.54
N LEU A 332 26.15 7.69 -18.53
CA LEU A 332 26.77 8.99 -18.26
C LEU A 332 27.61 9.46 -19.46
N VAL A 333 27.43 10.72 -19.85
CA VAL A 333 28.12 11.30 -21.03
C VAL A 333 29.58 11.66 -20.73
N VAL A 334 29.93 11.81 -19.45
CA VAL A 334 31.31 11.99 -18.96
C VAL A 334 31.48 11.16 -17.69
N PRO A 335 32.35 10.13 -17.67
CA PRO A 335 32.70 9.41 -16.44
C PRO A 335 33.42 10.32 -15.42
N PRO A 336 33.39 10.00 -14.11
CA PRO A 336 34.24 10.67 -13.14
C PRO A 336 35.73 10.33 -13.39
N ASP A 337 36.61 11.32 -13.32
CA ASP A 337 38.06 11.11 -13.42
C ASP A 337 38.53 10.23 -12.23
N SER A 338 39.14 9.07 -12.52
CA SER A 338 39.54 8.08 -11.51
C SER A 338 40.75 8.55 -10.70
N GLY A 339 40.49 9.01 -9.47
CA GLY A 339 41.53 9.50 -8.55
C GLY A 339 42.54 8.43 -8.15
N THR A 340 43.82 8.80 -8.19
CA THR A 340 44.97 7.95 -7.80
C THR A 340 44.94 7.61 -6.30
N GLY A 341 45.01 6.32 -5.95
CA GLY A 341 44.99 5.83 -4.57
C GLY A 341 45.85 4.57 -4.36
N THR A 342 47.04 4.76 -3.81
CA THR A 342 48.10 3.77 -3.52
C THR A 342 47.67 2.41 -2.95
N ALA A 343 48.10 1.33 -3.60
CA ALA A 343 48.36 0.01 -2.99
C ALA A 343 49.61 -0.62 -3.65
N GLY A 344 50.45 -1.33 -2.89
CA GLY A 344 51.84 -1.60 -3.27
C GLY A 344 52.13 -2.92 -4.00
N HIS A 345 53.22 -2.93 -4.78
CA HIS A 345 53.84 -4.15 -5.31
C HIS A 345 54.27 -5.12 -4.20
N ARG A 346 54.01 -6.42 -4.40
CA ARG A 346 55.02 -7.50 -4.31
C ARG A 346 54.72 -8.48 -5.45
N GLY A 347 55.75 -8.90 -6.19
CA GLY A 347 55.59 -9.69 -7.41
C GLY A 347 56.27 -11.05 -7.34
N SER A 348 56.28 -11.74 -8.48
CA SER A 348 57.17 -12.88 -8.76
C SER A 348 57.60 -12.81 -10.23
N GLN A 349 58.82 -13.25 -10.53
CA GLN A 349 59.37 -13.34 -11.88
C GLN A 349 59.17 -14.75 -12.45
N SER A 350 58.95 -14.86 -13.76
CA SER A 350 59.32 -16.03 -14.56
C SER A 350 59.44 -15.59 -16.03
N ASP A 351 60.49 -16.05 -16.71
CA ASP A 351 60.96 -15.51 -17.97
C ASP A 351 60.17 -15.96 -19.22
N VAL A 352 60.29 -15.18 -20.30
CA VAL A 352 60.13 -15.65 -21.67
C VAL A 352 61.34 -15.18 -22.49
N HIS A 353 62.01 -16.11 -23.17
CA HIS A 353 63.24 -15.80 -23.92
C HIS A 353 63.08 -16.09 -25.42
N GLN A 354 63.15 -15.00 -26.20
CA GLN A 354 63.67 -14.92 -27.57
C GLN A 354 62.95 -15.53 -28.81
N GLN A 355 63.13 -14.77 -29.91
CA GLN A 355 63.27 -15.15 -31.33
C GLN A 355 62.06 -15.63 -32.17
N GLY A 356 61.91 -14.99 -33.34
CA GLY A 356 62.12 -15.74 -34.59
C GLY A 356 61.11 -15.60 -35.74
N THR A 357 61.16 -14.51 -36.49
CA THR A 357 60.96 -14.44 -37.97
C THR A 357 59.92 -15.34 -38.70
N GLY A 358 58.99 -14.70 -39.43
CA GLY A 358 58.87 -14.97 -40.88
C GLY A 358 57.50 -15.31 -41.50
N THR A 359 57.30 -14.78 -42.71
CA THR A 359 56.38 -15.18 -43.81
C THR A 359 54.85 -15.15 -43.57
N THR A 360 54.08 -15.49 -44.62
CA THR A 360 52.76 -14.91 -44.94
C THR A 360 51.66 -15.92 -45.25
N ALA A 361 50.41 -15.47 -45.00
CA ALA A 361 49.14 -15.78 -45.70
C ALA A 361 48.01 -16.44 -44.87
N GLN A 362 46.82 -15.83 -45.00
CA GLN A 362 45.44 -16.36 -44.81
C GLN A 362 45.06 -17.12 -43.52
N GLY A 363 44.00 -16.64 -42.83
CA GLY A 363 43.02 -17.54 -42.21
C GLY A 363 42.40 -17.18 -40.84
N GLY A 364 41.37 -16.32 -40.81
CA GLY A 364 40.32 -16.32 -39.77
C GLY A 364 40.59 -15.59 -38.44
N GLY A 365 39.51 -15.35 -37.66
CA GLY A 365 39.57 -14.90 -36.26
C GLY A 365 38.95 -13.54 -35.93
N VAL A 366 37.62 -13.40 -36.00
CA VAL A 366 36.89 -12.22 -35.45
C VAL A 366 36.29 -12.56 -34.08
N ALA A 367 37.01 -12.25 -33.00
CA ALA A 367 36.48 -12.19 -31.63
C ALA A 367 37.46 -11.44 -30.70
N GLY A 368 37.07 -10.25 -30.21
CA GLY A 368 37.93 -9.45 -29.33
C GLY A 368 37.24 -8.18 -28.80
N ASP A 369 37.23 -7.10 -29.60
CA ASP A 369 36.92 -5.75 -29.13
C ASP A 369 35.49 -5.53 -28.58
N ASN A 370 34.50 -6.31 -29.02
CA ASN A 370 33.13 -6.17 -28.52
C ASN A 370 33.00 -6.50 -27.03
N VAL A 371 33.88 -7.32 -26.46
CA VAL A 371 33.86 -7.68 -25.03
C VAL A 371 34.27 -6.48 -24.17
N SER A 372 35.39 -5.83 -24.50
CA SER A 372 35.90 -4.69 -23.74
C SER A 372 34.93 -3.50 -23.76
N GLN A 373 34.27 -3.25 -24.89
CA GLN A 373 33.27 -2.17 -25.00
C GLN A 373 31.97 -2.49 -24.24
N HIS A 374 31.56 -3.76 -24.15
CA HIS A 374 30.43 -4.18 -23.31
C HIS A 374 30.77 -4.07 -21.81
N GLU A 375 31.96 -4.50 -21.41
CA GLU A 375 32.43 -4.43 -20.03
C GLU A 375 32.63 -2.96 -19.57
N ALA A 376 33.09 -2.09 -20.45
CA ALA A 376 33.15 -0.64 -20.22
C ALA A 376 31.75 -0.01 -20.07
N ARG A 377 30.77 -0.43 -20.88
CA ARG A 377 29.36 -0.03 -20.73
C ARG A 377 28.78 -0.48 -19.39
N LEU A 378 29.05 -1.71 -18.96
CA LEU A 378 28.62 -2.25 -17.66
C LEU A 378 29.23 -1.48 -16.48
N ARG A 379 30.55 -1.22 -16.50
CA ARG A 379 31.22 -0.40 -15.46
C ARG A 379 30.68 1.03 -15.43
N ALA A 380 30.43 1.65 -16.58
CA ALA A 380 29.82 2.98 -16.66
C ALA A 380 28.36 3.02 -16.15
N ALA A 381 27.58 1.96 -16.39
CA ALA A 381 26.22 1.83 -15.87
C ALA A 381 26.21 1.63 -14.35
N ALA A 382 27.09 0.77 -13.81
CA ALA A 382 27.24 0.58 -12.36
C ALA A 382 27.69 1.87 -11.64
N ALA A 383 28.61 2.64 -12.25
CA ALA A 383 29.02 3.94 -11.74
C ALA A 383 27.91 5.02 -11.84
N ALA A 384 26.99 4.91 -12.80
CA ALA A 384 25.83 5.79 -12.89
C ALA A 384 24.78 5.45 -11.81
N ALA A 385 24.56 4.16 -11.53
CA ALA A 385 23.64 3.69 -10.50
C ALA A 385 24.05 4.13 -9.09
N SER A 386 25.32 3.97 -8.72
CA SER A 386 25.82 4.29 -7.37
C SER A 386 25.85 5.78 -7.02
N ILE A 387 25.77 6.67 -8.02
CA ILE A 387 25.63 8.12 -7.81
C ILE A 387 24.16 8.50 -7.54
N TYR A 388 23.19 7.74 -8.06
CA TYR A 388 21.77 8.09 -8.01
C TYR A 388 21.13 7.99 -6.62
N GLU A 389 21.74 7.26 -5.67
CA GLU A 389 21.32 7.23 -4.26
C GLU A 389 21.34 8.62 -3.58
N LYS A 390 22.04 9.61 -4.15
CA LYS A 390 22.35 10.89 -3.47
C LYS A 390 21.76 12.14 -4.14
N SER A 391 20.90 12.01 -5.16
CA SER A 391 20.29 13.16 -5.86
C SER A 391 18.78 13.04 -6.06
N TYR A 392 18.01 13.58 -5.10
CA TYR A 392 16.55 13.74 -5.21
C TYR A 392 16.18 14.92 -6.15
N VAL A 393 15.83 14.62 -7.40
CA VAL A 393 15.15 15.53 -8.33
C VAL A 393 14.08 14.76 -9.11
N TYR A 394 12.84 15.27 -9.15
CA TYR A 394 11.75 14.67 -9.93
C TYR A 394 11.94 14.91 -11.44
N PRO A 395 11.81 13.88 -12.30
CA PRO A 395 11.59 14.08 -13.73
C PRO A 395 10.13 14.49 -13.99
N SER A 396 9.92 15.42 -14.93
CA SER A 396 8.58 15.82 -15.39
C SER A 396 7.97 14.79 -16.35
N ALA A 397 6.64 14.70 -16.36
CA ALA A 397 5.91 13.64 -17.06
C ALA A 397 5.52 13.99 -18.52
N ASN A 398 5.40 12.94 -19.33
CA ASN A 398 4.83 12.89 -20.69
C ASN A 398 5.70 13.54 -21.80
N ARG A 399 5.59 13.14 -23.09
CA ARG A 399 4.48 12.44 -23.78
C ARG A 399 4.96 11.33 -24.72
N LEU A 400 4.13 10.29 -24.89
CA LEU A 400 3.89 9.68 -26.19
C LEU A 400 2.69 10.39 -26.85
N VAL A 401 2.74 10.58 -28.18
CA VAL A 401 1.64 11.11 -29.00
C VAL A 401 1.55 10.25 -30.26
N TRP A 402 0.32 9.94 -30.68
CA TRP A 402 0.01 9.07 -31.82
C TRP A 402 -1.18 9.63 -32.61
N SER A 403 -1.05 9.77 -33.93
CA SER A 403 -2.07 10.16 -34.95
C SER A 403 -1.38 10.17 -36.35
N PRO A 404 -2.08 10.22 -37.51
CA PRO A 404 -2.78 9.06 -38.08
C PRO A 404 -2.66 8.90 -39.63
N GLY A 405 -2.97 7.73 -40.20
CA GLY A 405 -3.55 7.67 -41.57
C GLY A 405 -3.11 6.58 -42.56
N TYR A 406 -4.11 5.91 -43.14
CA TYR A 406 -4.28 5.50 -44.55
C TYR A 406 -3.31 4.54 -45.29
N THR A 407 -3.77 3.28 -45.40
CA THR A 407 -3.94 2.46 -46.63
C THR A 407 -2.78 2.14 -47.58
N ALA A 408 -2.51 0.83 -47.74
CA ALA A 408 -2.32 0.16 -49.03
C ALA A 408 -2.73 -1.34 -48.92
N ILE A 409 -3.08 -1.97 -50.05
CA ILE A 409 -3.37 -3.42 -50.19
C ILE A 409 -2.56 -3.95 -51.38
N PRO A 410 -1.96 -5.15 -51.28
CA PRO A 410 -2.19 -6.17 -52.32
C PRO A 410 -2.82 -7.48 -51.80
N GLN A 411 -3.41 -8.25 -52.72
CA GLN A 411 -3.94 -9.61 -52.48
C GLN A 411 -2.92 -10.70 -52.93
N VAL A 412 -3.42 -11.92 -53.24
CA VAL A 412 -2.74 -13.18 -53.63
C VAL A 412 -2.32 -14.00 -52.39
N GLN A 413 -2.76 -15.26 -52.18
CA GLN A 413 -3.65 -16.13 -52.97
C GLN A 413 -4.60 -16.96 -52.06
N ARG A 414 -5.54 -17.69 -52.67
CA ARG A 414 -6.24 -18.85 -52.07
C ARG A 414 -5.74 -20.14 -52.73
N HIS A 415 -5.80 -21.25 -52.01
CA HIS A 415 -6.02 -22.58 -52.59
C HIS A 415 -7.10 -23.33 -51.80
N THR A 416 -7.89 -24.13 -52.51
CA THR A 416 -9.08 -24.83 -51.98
C THR A 416 -9.31 -26.15 -52.71
N ALA A 417 -9.52 -27.21 -51.93
CA ALA A 417 -10.18 -28.49 -52.23
C ALA A 417 -10.59 -29.07 -50.85
N ASP A 418 -11.76 -29.65 -50.58
CA ASP A 418 -12.52 -30.73 -51.25
C ASP A 418 -11.78 -32.09 -51.22
N SER A 419 -12.36 -33.26 -50.89
CA SER A 419 -13.65 -33.66 -50.24
C SER A 419 -13.52 -35.19 -49.86
N SER A 420 -14.46 -36.01 -49.35
CA SER A 420 -15.90 -35.97 -48.98
C SER A 420 -16.27 -37.21 -48.12
N ASN A 421 -17.37 -37.17 -47.33
CA ASN A 421 -18.24 -38.33 -46.95
C ASN A 421 -17.63 -39.45 -46.02
N THR A 422 -18.35 -40.35 -45.30
CA THR A 422 -19.80 -40.64 -45.08
C THR A 422 -20.02 -41.47 -43.77
N GLU A 423 -21.20 -41.37 -43.12
CA GLU A 423 -22.06 -42.42 -42.48
C GLU A 423 -21.50 -43.57 -41.57
N SER A 424 -22.23 -44.26 -40.65
CA SER A 424 -23.64 -44.22 -40.15
C SER A 424 -23.85 -45.11 -38.87
N GLY A 425 -24.86 -44.80 -38.02
CA GLY A 425 -25.53 -45.73 -37.05
C GLY A 425 -24.79 -46.05 -35.73
N GLY A 426 -25.40 -46.50 -34.63
CA GLY A 426 -26.82 -46.73 -34.24
C GLY A 426 -26.93 -47.85 -33.18
N GLU A 427 -27.06 -47.57 -31.87
CA GLU A 427 -28.30 -47.39 -31.05
C GLU A 427 -28.74 -48.68 -30.27
N SER A 428 -29.51 -48.53 -29.17
CA SER A 428 -30.14 -49.56 -28.28
C SER A 428 -29.24 -50.35 -27.27
N SER A 429 -29.69 -50.81 -26.08
CA SER A 429 -30.85 -50.43 -25.21
C SER A 429 -30.90 -51.11 -23.81
N ILE A 430 -31.28 -50.34 -22.76
CA ILE A 430 -32.23 -50.67 -21.63
C ILE A 430 -31.90 -51.73 -20.52
N GLY A 431 -32.23 -51.38 -19.26
CA GLY A 431 -32.47 -52.27 -18.08
C GLY A 431 -31.74 -51.81 -16.78
N GLN A 432 -32.34 -51.22 -15.73
CA GLN A 432 -33.31 -51.72 -14.70
C GLN A 432 -32.81 -52.93 -13.87
N SER A 433 -32.90 -53.00 -12.52
CA SER A 433 -33.31 -52.02 -11.47
C SER A 433 -32.89 -52.48 -10.03
N GLN A 434 -33.08 -51.62 -9.01
CA GLN A 434 -32.98 -51.85 -7.53
C GLN A 434 -34.03 -52.89 -6.99
N PRO A 435 -34.12 -53.32 -5.67
CA PRO A 435 -33.70 -52.63 -4.41
C PRO A 435 -33.34 -53.47 -3.12
N GLN A 436 -33.17 -52.79 -1.95
CA GLN A 436 -33.40 -53.25 -0.53
C GLN A 436 -32.46 -54.33 0.12
N LEU A 437 -32.32 -54.51 1.46
CA LEU A 437 -32.40 -53.66 2.68
C LEU A 437 -31.86 -54.42 3.96
N ALA A 438 -31.44 -53.70 5.02
CA ALA A 438 -31.51 -54.02 6.48
C ALA A 438 -30.58 -55.05 7.22
N ALA A 439 -29.61 -54.50 7.99
CA ALA A 439 -29.46 -54.53 9.48
C ALA A 439 -29.14 -55.79 10.36
N GLN A 440 -28.53 -55.51 11.54
CA GLN A 440 -28.15 -56.36 12.72
C GLN A 440 -26.89 -57.26 12.57
N GLY A 441 -26.03 -57.55 13.57
CA GLY A 441 -25.88 -57.13 14.99
C GLY A 441 -25.60 -58.33 15.95
N GLY A 442 -24.71 -58.35 16.96
CA GLY A 442 -23.68 -57.43 17.49
C GLY A 442 -23.03 -57.95 18.82
N ALA A 443 -22.11 -57.20 19.46
CA ALA A 443 -21.46 -57.43 20.78
C ALA A 443 -20.44 -58.61 20.90
N ALA A 444 -19.56 -58.77 21.93
CA ALA A 444 -18.77 -57.85 22.80
C ALA A 444 -17.80 -58.66 23.73
N ASN A 445 -16.67 -58.08 24.22
CA ASN A 445 -16.15 -58.15 25.63
C ASN A 445 -14.66 -57.70 25.82
N LEU A 446 -14.25 -57.53 27.08
CA LEU A 446 -13.02 -56.86 27.58
C LEU A 446 -12.06 -57.79 28.36
N SER A 447 -10.77 -57.40 28.47
CA SER A 447 -9.90 -57.72 29.62
C SER A 447 -8.65 -56.80 29.73
N PHE A 448 -7.89 -56.91 30.83
CA PHE A 448 -6.82 -56.00 31.31
C PHE A 448 -5.81 -56.81 32.17
N SER A 449 -4.54 -56.46 32.46
CA SER A 449 -3.64 -55.33 32.10
C SER A 449 -2.17 -55.69 32.47
N GLN A 450 -1.31 -54.71 32.82
CA GLN A 450 -0.02 -54.77 33.57
C GLN A 450 1.33 -54.60 32.80
N PHE A 451 2.35 -54.19 33.57
CA PHE A 451 3.72 -53.69 33.29
C PHE A 451 4.62 -54.05 34.53
N PRO A 452 5.95 -53.78 34.62
CA PRO A 452 6.98 -53.45 33.60
C PRO A 452 8.15 -54.51 33.51
N PRO A 453 9.33 -54.46 34.20
CA PRO A 453 10.50 -53.55 34.14
C PRO A 453 11.91 -54.21 33.93
N TYR A 454 12.98 -53.38 33.89
CA TYR A 454 14.42 -53.67 34.22
C TYR A 454 15.31 -54.45 33.19
N MET A 455 16.66 -54.31 33.10
CA MET A 455 17.65 -53.41 33.76
C MET A 455 19.04 -53.26 33.05
N PHE A 456 19.69 -52.08 33.22
CA PHE A 456 21.15 -51.80 33.44
C PHE A 456 22.29 -51.81 32.37
N VAL A 457 23.41 -51.16 32.77
CA VAL A 457 24.68 -50.84 32.07
C VAL A 457 25.88 -51.07 33.03
N PRO A 458 27.09 -51.42 32.55
CA PRO A 458 28.33 -50.64 32.84
C PRO A 458 29.35 -50.65 31.66
N GLY A 459 30.50 -49.97 31.59
CA GLY A 459 31.30 -49.06 32.45
C GLY A 459 32.68 -48.79 31.78
N ALA A 460 33.74 -48.13 32.31
CA ALA A 460 33.97 -47.27 33.49
C ALA A 460 35.40 -46.62 33.45
N ASN A 461 35.75 -45.79 34.47
CA ASN A 461 37.10 -45.32 34.93
C ASN A 461 37.75 -44.10 34.19
N LEU A 462 38.28 -43.01 34.81
CA LEU A 462 39.10 -42.68 36.05
C LEU A 462 40.63 -42.61 35.77
N ALA A 463 41.50 -41.74 36.34
CA ALA A 463 41.47 -40.50 37.16
C ALA A 463 42.90 -39.84 37.11
N TYR A 464 43.42 -38.83 37.84
CA TYR A 464 43.05 -37.89 38.96
C TYR A 464 44.04 -36.68 38.96
N GLY A 465 43.83 -35.59 39.73
CA GLY A 465 44.87 -34.55 39.99
C GLY A 465 44.38 -33.26 40.69
N GLU A 466 45.18 -32.63 41.58
CA GLU A 466 44.74 -31.54 42.50
C GLU A 466 45.72 -30.35 42.67
N ARG A 467 45.16 -29.12 42.81
CA ARG A 467 45.62 -27.90 43.56
C ARG A 467 47.04 -27.32 43.21
N LEU A 468 47.41 -26.06 43.52
CA LEU A 468 46.85 -24.99 44.37
C LEU A 468 47.25 -23.57 43.85
N GLY A 469 46.30 -22.63 43.82
CA GLY A 469 46.40 -21.15 43.99
C GLY A 469 47.53 -20.29 43.36
N SER A 470 47.15 -19.31 42.53
CA SER A 470 47.69 -17.93 42.54
C SER A 470 46.89 -16.97 41.63
N ASP A 471 46.61 -15.75 42.10
CA ASP A 471 46.16 -14.60 41.27
C ASP A 471 47.38 -13.82 40.78
N PRO A 472 47.36 -13.29 39.54
CA PRO A 472 47.50 -11.83 39.43
C PRO A 472 46.71 -11.17 38.28
N ASN A 473 45.84 -10.24 38.66
CA ASN A 473 45.52 -8.94 38.03
C ASN A 473 45.59 -8.72 36.50
N LEU A 474 44.46 -8.17 36.00
CA LEU A 474 44.31 -7.22 34.89
C LEU A 474 44.66 -7.65 33.45
N THR A 475 43.61 -7.69 32.62
CA THR A 475 43.35 -6.56 31.70
C THR A 475 41.84 -6.41 31.48
N ALA A 476 41.32 -5.19 31.60
CA ALA A 476 39.89 -4.91 31.44
C ALA A 476 39.56 -4.49 29.99
N SER A 477 38.41 -4.93 29.48
CA SER A 477 38.01 -4.65 28.08
C SER A 477 37.50 -3.21 27.89
N PRO A 478 37.56 -2.64 26.66
CA PRO A 478 37.06 -1.29 26.36
C PRO A 478 35.58 -1.07 26.70
N LEU A 479 34.79 -2.15 26.76
CA LEU A 479 33.35 -2.14 27.02
C LEU A 479 33.01 -1.52 28.39
N GLU A 480 33.85 -1.76 29.40
CA GLU A 480 33.64 -1.27 30.78
C GLU A 480 33.74 0.26 30.87
N ALA A 481 34.67 0.84 30.10
CA ALA A 481 34.85 2.30 30.02
C ALA A 481 33.69 2.96 29.26
N GLN A 482 33.24 2.36 28.15
CA GLN A 482 32.12 2.85 27.36
C GLN A 482 30.79 2.81 28.15
N LYS A 483 30.59 1.76 28.95
CA LYS A 483 29.45 1.61 29.87
C LYS A 483 29.43 2.70 30.94
N LYS A 484 30.57 2.97 31.60
CA LYS A 484 30.68 4.07 32.58
C LYS A 484 30.45 5.45 31.96
N LEU A 485 30.93 5.69 30.74
CA LEU A 485 30.71 6.96 30.03
C LEU A 485 29.23 7.21 29.69
N LEU A 486 28.51 6.17 29.28
CA LEU A 486 27.05 6.22 29.05
C LEU A 486 26.28 6.46 30.35
N GLN A 487 26.64 5.75 31.41
CA GLN A 487 25.96 5.83 32.71
C GLN A 487 26.11 7.23 33.33
N HIS A 488 27.31 7.83 33.24
CA HIS A 488 27.54 9.21 33.70
C HIS A 488 26.80 10.26 32.86
N ARG A 489 26.64 10.06 31.53
CA ARG A 489 25.79 10.92 30.70
C ARG A 489 24.32 10.89 31.12
N ILE A 490 23.81 9.74 31.58
CA ILE A 490 22.43 9.61 32.07
C ILE A 490 22.24 10.39 33.37
N GLU A 491 23.19 10.33 34.32
CA GLU A 491 23.15 11.14 35.55
C GLU A 491 23.15 12.64 35.28
N ILE A 492 23.96 13.11 34.32
CA ILE A 492 24.01 14.52 33.92
C ILE A 492 22.65 14.98 33.36
N LEU A 493 22.04 14.18 32.49
CA LEU A 493 20.72 14.49 31.91
C LEU A 493 19.60 14.46 32.96
N GLN A 494 19.64 13.53 33.92
CA GLN A 494 18.68 13.48 35.03
C GLN A 494 18.81 14.68 35.98
N ASN A 495 20.03 15.12 36.28
CA ASN A 495 20.26 16.35 37.06
C ASN A 495 19.76 17.59 36.31
N GLN A 496 20.00 17.70 35.00
CA GLN A 496 19.47 18.79 34.18
C GLN A 496 17.92 18.81 34.17
N LEU A 497 17.28 17.63 34.16
CA LEU A 497 15.82 17.53 34.25
C LEU A 497 15.28 18.05 35.60
N GLN A 498 15.94 17.72 36.72
CA GLN A 498 15.54 18.22 38.05
C GLN A 498 15.72 19.74 38.21
N VAL A 499 16.75 20.33 37.58
CA VAL A 499 16.95 21.79 37.60
C VAL A 499 15.81 22.54 36.89
N LEU A 500 15.24 21.96 35.82
CA LEU A 500 14.12 22.53 35.07
C LEU A 500 12.75 22.43 35.76
N GLN A 501 12.64 21.72 36.89
CA GLN A 501 11.35 21.47 37.57
C GLN A 501 11.14 22.25 38.89
N LYS A 502 12.04 23.18 39.26
CA LYS A 502 11.86 24.00 40.48
C LYS A 502 11.10 25.31 40.20
N PRO A 503 10.04 25.64 40.97
CA PRO A 503 9.36 26.94 40.88
C PRO A 503 10.22 28.05 41.48
N LYS A 504 10.11 29.29 40.94
CA LYS A 504 10.80 30.46 41.50
C LYS A 504 10.12 30.94 42.81
N PRO A 505 10.89 31.26 43.86
CA PRO A 505 10.38 32.00 45.02
C PRO A 505 10.13 33.48 44.67
N LYS A 506 9.35 34.17 45.51
CA LYS A 506 9.23 35.63 45.49
C LYS A 506 10.35 36.24 46.33
N GLU A 507 10.95 37.33 45.87
CA GLU A 507 11.83 38.16 46.68
C GLU A 507 10.99 39.19 47.47
N SER A 508 11.40 39.44 48.71
CA SER A 508 10.89 40.47 49.60
C SER A 508 12.01 41.45 49.93
N VAL A 509 11.74 42.75 49.85
CA VAL A 509 12.68 43.81 50.23
C VAL A 509 12.15 44.49 51.49
N ASP A 510 12.97 44.50 52.54
CA ASP A 510 12.68 45.16 53.82
C ASP A 510 13.10 46.64 53.81
N MET A 511 12.25 47.51 54.36
CA MET A 511 12.64 48.67 55.17
C MET A 511 11.38 49.23 55.88
N GLY A 512 11.43 49.34 57.20
CA GLY A 512 10.38 49.99 58.02
C GLY A 512 10.68 51.48 58.28
N PRO A 513 10.17 52.10 59.38
CA PRO A 513 9.35 51.50 60.44
C PRO A 513 8.16 52.40 60.89
N THR A 514 7.78 52.30 62.18
CA THR A 514 6.93 53.20 63.01
C THR A 514 5.40 53.21 62.87
N MET A 515 4.78 52.60 63.89
CA MET A 515 3.74 53.14 64.79
C MET A 515 2.33 53.57 64.28
N ALA A 516 1.34 52.96 64.96
CA ALA A 516 0.12 53.58 65.50
C ALA A 516 -0.98 54.08 64.52
N SER A 517 -2.25 54.19 64.94
CA SER A 517 -3.02 53.45 65.96
C SER A 517 -4.52 53.75 65.78
N LEU A 518 -5.35 52.96 66.48
CA LEU A 518 -6.72 53.29 66.94
C LEU A 518 -7.84 53.60 65.92
N ASP A 519 -8.96 52.93 66.20
CA ASP A 519 -10.36 53.33 65.98
C ASP A 519 -10.92 53.56 64.55
N GLY A 520 -12.18 53.18 64.30
CA GLY A 520 -13.06 52.40 65.17
C GLY A 520 -14.56 52.62 64.94
N LYS A 521 -15.34 51.61 65.37
CA LYS A 521 -16.82 51.51 65.30
C LYS A 521 -17.38 51.35 63.86
N GLY A 522 -18.29 50.42 63.58
CA GLY A 522 -18.72 49.24 64.35
C GLY A 522 -20.22 48.94 64.24
N LYS A 523 -20.56 47.66 64.45
CA LYS A 523 -21.91 47.06 64.60
C LYS A 523 -22.85 47.10 63.36
N SER A 524 -23.68 46.10 63.08
CA SER A 524 -23.74 44.65 63.42
C SER A 524 -25.03 44.02 62.86
N ILE A 525 -25.02 42.71 62.59
CA ILE A 525 -26.17 41.75 62.59
C ILE A 525 -27.03 41.59 61.30
N ALA A 526 -27.47 40.33 61.13
CA ALA A 526 -28.51 39.76 60.24
C ALA A 526 -28.17 39.45 58.77
N ALA A 527 -28.21 38.15 58.45
CA ALA A 527 -28.15 37.56 57.11
C ALA A 527 -29.41 37.91 56.27
N SER A 528 -29.42 37.82 54.93
CA SER A 528 -29.10 36.59 54.18
C SER A 528 -28.99 36.79 52.66
N SER A 529 -28.25 35.86 52.03
CA SER A 529 -28.28 35.48 50.59
C SER A 529 -28.52 36.56 49.52
N SER A 530 -27.50 36.89 48.71
CA SER A 530 -27.26 36.15 47.44
C SER A 530 -26.03 36.63 46.64
N VAL A 531 -25.36 35.64 46.04
CA VAL A 531 -24.42 35.60 44.89
C VAL A 531 -23.56 36.83 44.52
N SER A 532 -22.26 36.54 44.44
CA SER A 532 -21.11 37.35 44.09
C SER A 532 -20.88 37.65 42.59
N ASP A 533 -20.58 38.92 42.31
CA ASP A 533 -19.30 39.39 41.73
C ASP A 533 -18.97 39.23 40.22
N CYS A 534 -17.88 39.88 39.82
CA CYS A 534 -17.43 40.28 38.49
C CYS A 534 -16.45 39.28 37.85
N GLY A 535 -16.58 39.06 36.53
CA GLY A 535 -15.76 38.11 35.75
C GLY A 535 -15.06 38.72 34.52
N ARG A 536 -14.64 39.99 34.56
CA ARG A 536 -14.23 40.76 33.37
C ARG A 536 -12.80 40.44 32.85
N HIS A 537 -12.47 39.16 32.62
CA HIS A 537 -11.17 38.77 32.08
C HIS A 537 -11.12 37.56 31.11
N GLU A 538 -12.21 36.81 30.92
CA GLU A 538 -12.23 35.63 30.03
C GLU A 538 -12.61 35.93 28.56
N ASP A 539 -13.47 36.93 28.31
CA ASP A 539 -14.05 37.33 26.99
C ASP A 539 -13.07 37.41 25.80
N ARG A 540 -11.77 37.61 26.06
CA ARG A 540 -10.74 37.81 25.04
C ARG A 540 -10.18 36.51 24.46
N VAL A 541 -10.49 35.34 25.05
CA VAL A 541 -10.04 34.03 24.56
C VAL A 541 -11.04 33.42 23.56
N ASP A 542 -12.33 33.41 23.88
CA ASP A 542 -13.38 32.84 23.03
C ASP A 542 -13.44 33.50 21.66
N SER A 543 -13.27 34.83 21.63
CA SER A 543 -13.21 35.63 20.41
C SER A 543 -12.06 35.20 19.48
N LEU A 544 -10.97 34.68 20.03
CA LEU A 544 -9.84 34.15 19.27
C LEU A 544 -10.13 32.73 18.74
N GLN A 545 -10.72 31.87 19.57
CA GLN A 545 -11.10 30.50 19.16
C GLN A 545 -12.14 30.53 18.03
N LEU A 546 -13.15 31.40 18.11
CA LEU A 546 -14.18 31.52 17.07
C LEU A 546 -13.60 31.98 15.72
N VAL A 547 -12.64 32.93 15.75
CA VAL A 547 -11.98 33.46 14.56
C VAL A 547 -10.99 32.47 13.95
N VAL A 548 -10.23 31.72 14.77
CA VAL A 548 -9.37 30.63 14.28
C VAL A 548 -10.22 29.50 13.69
N GLY A 549 -11.36 29.16 14.29
CA GLY A 549 -12.33 28.23 13.73
C GLY A 549 -12.91 28.68 12.38
N LEU A 550 -13.14 29.99 12.19
CA LEU A 550 -13.56 30.57 10.92
C LEU A 550 -12.44 30.58 9.86
N LEU A 551 -11.18 30.86 10.23
CA LEU A 551 -10.04 30.73 9.32
C LEU A 551 -9.88 29.27 8.85
N LEU A 552 -9.92 28.31 9.77
CA LEU A 552 -9.85 26.88 9.46
C LEU A 552 -11.03 26.40 8.60
N SER A 553 -12.23 26.98 8.75
CA SER A 553 -13.38 26.63 7.90
C SER A 553 -13.27 27.20 6.48
N THR A 554 -12.58 28.33 6.27
CA THR A 554 -12.28 28.81 4.91
C THR A 554 -11.40 27.83 4.14
N VAL A 555 -10.40 27.25 4.80
CA VAL A 555 -9.49 26.23 4.25
C VAL A 555 -10.27 24.94 3.99
N GLY A 556 -11.08 24.49 4.96
CA GLY A 556 -11.87 23.26 4.88
C GLY A 556 -12.94 23.20 3.78
N ILE A 557 -13.23 24.32 3.09
CA ILE A 557 -14.15 24.38 1.95
C ILE A 557 -13.45 24.06 0.62
N PHE A 558 -12.12 24.11 0.55
CA PHE A 558 -11.34 23.77 -0.65
C PHE A 558 -11.09 22.26 -0.79
N HIS A 559 -12.15 21.53 -1.15
CA HIS A 559 -12.11 20.12 -1.57
C HIS A 559 -11.44 19.18 -0.56
N CYS A 560 -12.22 18.75 0.44
CA CYS A 560 -12.04 17.41 0.99
C CYS A 560 -12.47 16.35 -0.06
N GLN A 561 -11.66 16.20 -1.11
CA GLN A 561 -11.41 14.86 -1.64
C GLN A 561 -10.77 14.09 -0.49
N ALA A 562 -11.35 12.94 -0.13
CA ALA A 562 -10.77 12.13 0.94
C ALA A 562 -9.38 11.67 0.49
N LEU A 563 -8.34 12.10 1.19
CA LEU A 563 -7.00 11.56 0.99
C LEU A 563 -7.09 10.04 1.23
N SER A 564 -6.77 9.25 0.21
CA SER A 564 -6.73 7.79 0.32
C SER A 564 -5.95 7.39 1.57
N PRO A 565 -6.51 6.56 2.47
CA PRO A 565 -5.79 6.13 3.66
C PRO A 565 -4.45 5.52 3.25
N ARG A 566 -3.35 6.09 3.75
CA ARG A 566 -2.00 5.65 3.43
C ARG A 566 -1.35 5.02 4.65
N TYR A 567 -0.92 3.78 4.50
CA TYR A 567 -0.23 3.01 5.52
C TYR A 567 1.23 2.78 5.12
N THR A 568 2.09 2.64 6.11
CA THR A 568 3.47 2.19 5.93
C THR A 568 3.61 0.83 6.56
N PHE A 569 3.99 -0.18 5.78
CA PHE A 569 4.24 -1.54 6.22
C PHE A 569 5.75 -1.80 6.12
N VAL A 570 6.44 -1.73 7.25
CA VAL A 570 7.84 -2.13 7.34
C VAL A 570 7.90 -3.61 7.64
N VAL A 571 8.35 -4.43 6.70
CA VAL A 571 8.68 -5.84 6.96
C VAL A 571 10.05 -5.86 7.64
N GLU A 572 10.14 -6.37 8.86
CA GLU A 572 11.40 -6.44 9.62
C GLU A 572 11.44 -7.66 10.56
N GLU A 573 12.66 -8.15 10.83
CA GLU A 573 12.89 -9.23 11.80
C GLU A 573 12.63 -8.75 13.23
N THR A 574 11.71 -9.42 13.95
CA THR A 574 11.45 -9.16 15.36
C THR A 574 11.57 -10.43 16.19
N SER A 575 12.20 -10.33 17.35
CA SER A 575 12.37 -11.44 18.29
C SER A 575 11.05 -11.75 19.01
N TYR A 576 10.50 -12.94 18.81
CA TYR A 576 9.27 -13.41 19.45
C TYR A 576 9.52 -14.69 20.26
N LYS A 577 8.89 -14.77 21.43
CA LYS A 577 8.96 -15.93 22.34
C LYS A 577 7.62 -16.67 22.39
N ARG A 578 7.63 -17.98 22.17
CA ARG A 578 6.49 -18.92 22.27
C ARG A 578 7.00 -20.32 22.66
N LEU A 579 6.18 -21.11 23.34
CA LEU A 579 6.51 -22.51 23.70
C LEU A 579 7.88 -22.65 24.39
N CYS A 580 8.18 -21.70 25.29
CA CYS A 580 9.44 -21.50 25.99
C CYS A 580 10.65 -21.06 25.12
N SER A 581 10.61 -21.24 23.79
CA SER A 581 11.67 -20.86 22.84
C SER A 581 11.52 -19.42 22.33
N THR A 582 12.63 -18.80 21.92
CA THR A 582 12.68 -17.48 21.27
C THR A 582 13.36 -17.61 19.92
N LYS A 583 12.73 -17.09 18.86
CA LYS A 583 13.35 -16.93 17.53
C LYS A 583 13.06 -15.54 16.97
N ASN A 584 13.83 -15.11 15.97
CA ASN A 584 13.39 -14.02 15.11
C ASN A 584 12.32 -14.55 14.16
N ILE A 585 11.37 -13.67 13.79
CA ILE A 585 10.39 -13.90 12.74
C ILE A 585 10.25 -12.63 11.91
N LEU A 586 9.81 -12.75 10.65
CA LEU A 586 9.39 -11.59 9.89
C LEU A 586 8.06 -11.06 10.46
N THR A 587 7.97 -9.74 10.56
CA THR A 587 6.82 -9.03 11.12
C THR A 587 6.54 -7.77 10.31
N VAL A 588 5.32 -7.24 10.39
CA VAL A 588 5.02 -5.90 9.87
C VAL A 588 4.97 -4.91 11.03
N ASN A 589 5.81 -3.88 10.98
CA ASN A 589 5.93 -2.83 12.01
C ASN A 589 6.10 -3.41 13.42
N GLY A 590 6.97 -4.42 13.56
CA GLY A 590 7.24 -5.12 14.82
C GLY A 590 6.09 -5.96 15.40
N GLN A 591 5.02 -6.23 14.63
CA GLN A 591 3.80 -6.89 15.11
C GLN A 591 3.56 -8.25 14.47
N PHE A 592 3.19 -9.22 15.32
CA PHE A 592 2.68 -10.55 14.99
C PHE A 592 1.48 -10.91 15.91
N PRO A 593 0.27 -11.11 15.37
CA PRO A 593 -0.14 -10.81 14.00
C PRO A 593 0.05 -9.32 13.67
N GLY A 594 0.17 -9.00 12.38
CA GLY A 594 0.42 -7.65 11.90
C GLY A 594 -0.79 -6.70 12.03
N PRO A 595 -0.58 -5.40 11.75
CA PRO A 595 -1.60 -4.36 11.92
C PRO A 595 -2.86 -4.61 11.09
N THR A 596 -4.03 -4.38 11.69
CA THR A 596 -5.32 -4.43 10.99
C THR A 596 -5.50 -3.21 10.08
N LEU A 597 -5.82 -3.44 8.80
CA LEU A 597 -6.27 -2.39 7.89
C LEU A 597 -7.76 -2.11 8.07
N TYR A 598 -8.15 -0.84 8.00
CA TYR A 598 -9.55 -0.41 8.15
C TYR A 598 -9.98 0.42 6.93
N ALA A 599 -10.99 -0.04 6.23
CA ALA A 599 -11.52 0.58 5.01
C ALA A 599 -13.06 0.64 5.05
N ARG A 600 -13.67 1.21 4.00
CA ARG A 600 -15.10 1.06 3.71
C ARG A 600 -15.29 0.50 2.30
N ALA A 601 -16.45 -0.11 2.05
CA ALA A 601 -16.82 -0.55 0.72
C ALA A 601 -16.73 0.63 -0.28
N GLY A 602 -15.87 0.49 -1.30
CA GLY A 602 -15.56 1.52 -2.30
C GLY A 602 -14.45 2.52 -1.94
N ASP A 603 -13.76 2.39 -0.81
CA ASP A 603 -12.55 3.18 -0.53
C ASP A 603 -11.33 2.67 -1.35
N THR A 604 -10.32 3.51 -1.55
CA THR A 604 -9.01 3.10 -2.10
C THR A 604 -7.92 3.43 -1.09
N VAL A 605 -7.14 2.43 -0.72
CA VAL A 605 -6.08 2.47 0.30
C VAL A 605 -4.72 2.32 -0.38
N ILE A 606 -3.69 3.00 0.11
CA ILE A 606 -2.32 2.90 -0.41
C ILE A 606 -1.42 2.35 0.69
N VAL A 607 -0.59 1.37 0.37
CA VAL A 607 0.38 0.81 1.33
C VAL A 607 1.79 0.90 0.77
N ASP A 608 2.66 1.62 1.46
CA ASP A 608 4.10 1.61 1.19
C ASP A 608 4.74 0.44 1.94
N VAL A 609 5.11 -0.60 1.20
CA VAL A 609 5.79 -1.79 1.72
C VAL A 609 7.30 -1.55 1.65
N TYR A 610 7.98 -1.58 2.79
CA TYR A 610 9.44 -1.47 2.90
C TYR A 610 10.00 -2.80 3.39
N ASN A 611 10.80 -3.49 2.58
CA ASN A 611 11.45 -4.72 3.03
C ASN A 611 12.77 -4.41 3.75
N LYS A 612 12.80 -4.58 5.07
CA LYS A 612 14.03 -4.64 5.89
C LYS A 612 14.27 -6.06 6.46
N GLY A 613 13.53 -7.06 6.01
CA GLY A 613 13.77 -8.46 6.31
C GLY A 613 15.03 -8.99 5.62
N ASN A 614 15.37 -10.24 5.90
CA ASN A 614 16.56 -10.91 5.39
C ASN A 614 16.36 -11.63 4.03
N ARG A 615 15.12 -11.72 3.54
CA ARG A 615 14.71 -12.47 2.35
C ARG A 615 13.76 -11.68 1.45
N ASN A 616 13.50 -12.23 0.28
CA ASN A 616 12.55 -11.72 -0.71
C ASN A 616 11.11 -11.82 -0.20
N ILE A 617 10.29 -10.79 -0.42
CA ILE A 617 8.89 -10.83 0.03
C ILE A 617 7.91 -10.16 -0.94
N THR A 618 6.68 -10.64 -1.00
CA THR A 618 5.52 -9.92 -1.56
C THR A 618 4.38 -9.89 -0.54
N LEU A 619 3.43 -8.96 -0.69
CA LEU A 619 2.20 -8.94 0.12
C LEU A 619 0.97 -9.01 -0.78
N HIS A 620 -0.02 -9.80 -0.36
CA HIS A 620 -1.32 -9.99 -1.01
C HIS A 620 -2.48 -9.54 -0.10
N TRP A 621 -3.55 -9.06 -0.74
CA TRP A 621 -4.75 -8.50 -0.12
C TRP A 621 -5.91 -9.48 -0.27
N HIS A 622 -5.86 -10.58 0.49
CA HIS A 622 -6.70 -11.76 0.33
C HIS A 622 -8.19 -11.43 0.15
N GLY A 623 -8.74 -11.84 -0.99
CA GLY A 623 -10.15 -11.65 -1.36
C GLY A 623 -10.54 -10.24 -1.83
N VAL A 624 -9.61 -9.28 -1.90
CA VAL A 624 -9.87 -7.96 -2.53
C VAL A 624 -9.78 -8.13 -4.05
N LYS A 625 -10.83 -7.71 -4.77
CA LYS A 625 -10.91 -7.96 -6.23
C LYS A 625 -9.91 -7.16 -7.06
N GLN A 626 -9.33 -6.09 -6.53
CA GLN A 626 -8.37 -5.24 -7.24
C GLN A 626 -8.81 -4.88 -8.68
N PRO A 627 -10.01 -4.32 -8.90
CA PRO A 627 -10.61 -4.21 -10.23
C PRO A 627 -9.70 -3.47 -11.22
N ARG A 628 -9.25 -4.20 -12.25
CA ARG A 628 -8.32 -3.81 -13.32
C ARG A 628 -6.87 -3.56 -12.86
N ASN A 629 -6.51 -3.93 -11.63
CA ASN A 629 -5.24 -3.61 -10.98
C ASN A 629 -4.46 -4.84 -10.45
N PRO A 630 -4.15 -5.86 -11.28
CA PRO A 630 -3.37 -7.02 -10.83
C PRO A 630 -1.94 -6.64 -10.37
N TRP A 631 -1.41 -5.48 -10.79
CA TRP A 631 -0.11 -4.93 -10.35
C TRP A 631 0.03 -4.64 -8.85
N SER A 632 -1.05 -4.74 -8.08
CA SER A 632 -1.01 -4.67 -6.62
C SER A 632 -1.75 -5.85 -5.99
N ASP A 633 -1.90 -6.96 -6.72
CA ASP A 633 -2.49 -8.18 -6.21
C ASP A 633 -1.49 -8.92 -5.30
N GLY A 634 -0.24 -9.12 -5.75
CA GLY A 634 0.86 -9.58 -4.90
C GLY A 634 1.42 -11.01 -5.06
N PRO A 635 0.77 -12.03 -5.67
CA PRO A 635 1.38 -13.36 -5.78
C PRO A 635 2.69 -13.31 -6.58
N ASN A 636 3.74 -13.84 -5.95
CA ASN A 636 5.12 -13.84 -6.43
C ASN A 636 5.24 -14.60 -7.77
N TYR A 637 6.00 -14.08 -8.72
CA TYR A 637 6.12 -14.60 -10.10
C TYR A 637 4.80 -14.74 -10.91
N ILE A 638 3.65 -14.32 -10.36
CA ILE A 638 2.38 -14.28 -11.10
C ILE A 638 2.01 -12.84 -11.48
N THR A 639 2.09 -11.90 -10.52
CA THR A 639 1.73 -10.49 -10.73
C THR A 639 2.86 -9.49 -10.47
N GLN A 640 3.91 -9.93 -9.77
CA GLN A 640 5.13 -9.18 -9.54
C GLN A 640 6.28 -10.14 -9.19
N CYS A 641 7.49 -9.79 -9.57
CA CYS A 641 8.69 -10.29 -8.92
C CYS A 641 8.81 -9.74 -7.47
N PRO A 642 9.64 -10.34 -6.60
CA PRO A 642 9.58 -10.06 -5.18
C PRO A 642 10.33 -8.79 -4.76
N ILE A 643 9.84 -8.15 -3.70
CA ILE A 643 10.48 -6.97 -3.09
C ILE A 643 11.74 -7.46 -2.37
N GLN A 644 12.90 -7.17 -2.96
CA GLN A 644 14.21 -7.54 -2.43
C GLN A 644 14.48 -6.89 -1.05
N PRO A 645 15.33 -7.49 -0.20
CA PRO A 645 15.85 -6.84 1.01
C PRO A 645 16.42 -5.44 0.74
N GLY A 646 16.02 -4.46 1.56
CA GLY A 646 16.36 -3.04 1.40
C GLY A 646 15.50 -2.27 0.38
N ALA A 647 14.72 -2.96 -0.46
CA ALA A 647 13.84 -2.33 -1.44
C ALA A 647 12.48 -1.94 -0.84
N ARG A 648 11.66 -1.25 -1.66
CA ARG A 648 10.29 -0.86 -1.31
C ARG A 648 9.38 -0.91 -2.53
N PHE A 649 8.10 -1.13 -2.31
CA PHE A 649 7.05 -1.06 -3.34
C PHE A 649 5.78 -0.42 -2.77
N THR A 650 5.09 0.38 -3.58
CA THR A 650 3.83 1.03 -3.18
C THR A 650 2.67 0.31 -3.85
N GLN A 651 1.94 -0.51 -3.08
CA GLN A 651 0.75 -1.21 -3.56
C GLN A 651 -0.50 -0.33 -3.36
N THR A 652 -1.41 -0.37 -4.33
CA THR A 652 -2.70 0.34 -4.27
C THR A 652 -3.84 -0.67 -4.16
N ILE A 653 -4.61 -0.61 -3.07
CA ILE A 653 -5.71 -1.52 -2.75
C ILE A 653 -7.03 -0.83 -3.11
N ILE A 654 -7.74 -1.37 -4.09
CA ILE A 654 -9.01 -0.83 -4.59
C ILE A 654 -10.15 -1.70 -4.07
N PHE A 655 -10.83 -1.27 -3.00
CA PHE A 655 -12.06 -1.91 -2.54
C PHE A 655 -13.23 -1.52 -3.44
N SER A 656 -14.18 -2.44 -3.61
CA SER A 656 -15.23 -2.39 -4.62
C SER A 656 -16.61 -2.72 -4.06
N SER A 657 -16.93 -4.00 -3.89
CA SER A 657 -18.20 -4.53 -3.36
C SER A 657 -18.03 -5.30 -2.05
N GLU A 658 -16.81 -5.42 -1.55
CA GLU A 658 -16.44 -6.18 -0.36
C GLU A 658 -16.95 -5.42 0.89
N GLU A 659 -17.66 -6.09 1.79
CA GLU A 659 -18.20 -5.51 3.03
C GLU A 659 -18.24 -6.58 4.13
N GLY A 660 -17.43 -6.43 5.19
CA GLY A 660 -17.17 -7.47 6.19
C GLY A 660 -15.68 -7.61 6.53
N THR A 661 -15.22 -8.86 6.69
CA THR A 661 -13.82 -9.20 7.02
C THR A 661 -13.09 -9.80 5.83
N LEU A 662 -11.89 -9.31 5.56
CA LEU A 662 -10.85 -9.96 4.75
C LEU A 662 -9.54 -10.00 5.56
N TRP A 663 -8.44 -10.39 4.93
CA TRP A 663 -7.12 -10.38 5.55
C TRP A 663 -6.04 -10.07 4.51
N TRP A 664 -4.82 -9.84 4.97
CA TRP A 664 -3.63 -9.65 4.15
C TRP A 664 -2.53 -10.57 4.64
N HIS A 665 -1.66 -11.01 3.73
CA HIS A 665 -0.55 -11.90 4.05
C HIS A 665 0.61 -11.79 3.07
N ALA A 666 1.78 -12.32 3.42
CA ALA A 666 2.84 -12.54 2.44
C ALA A 666 2.41 -13.57 1.39
N HIS A 667 2.82 -13.39 0.13
CA HIS A 667 2.51 -14.34 -0.96
C HIS A 667 3.80 -14.75 -1.67
N SER A 668 4.77 -15.13 -0.84
CA SER A 668 6.13 -15.54 -1.15
C SER A 668 6.56 -16.59 -0.14
N GLU A 669 6.90 -17.80 -0.62
CA GLU A 669 7.27 -18.95 0.21
C GLU A 669 6.22 -19.17 1.33
N TRP A 670 6.63 -19.56 2.54
CA TRP A 670 5.73 -19.77 3.68
C TRP A 670 5.76 -18.62 4.71
N ASP A 671 6.25 -17.43 4.31
CA ASP A 671 6.39 -16.26 5.20
C ASP A 671 5.07 -15.84 5.86
N ARG A 672 3.92 -16.16 5.24
CA ARG A 672 2.59 -15.91 5.80
C ARG A 672 2.29 -16.63 7.12
N ALA A 673 3.11 -17.60 7.53
CA ALA A 673 3.08 -18.12 8.91
C ALA A 673 3.18 -17.00 9.97
N THR A 674 3.89 -15.92 9.65
CA THR A 674 4.15 -14.79 10.56
C THR A 674 3.82 -13.42 9.97
N VAL A 675 3.89 -13.26 8.66
CA VAL A 675 3.54 -12.02 7.94
C VAL A 675 2.08 -12.09 7.46
N HIS A 676 1.14 -11.81 8.37
CA HIS A 676 -0.29 -11.70 8.08
C HIS A 676 -1.01 -10.73 9.04
N GLY A 677 -2.19 -10.24 8.65
CA GLY A 677 -3.05 -9.40 9.49
C GLY A 677 -4.45 -9.20 8.91
N ALA A 678 -5.39 -8.68 9.71
CA ALA A 678 -6.78 -8.52 9.30
C ALA A 678 -7.02 -7.31 8.39
N ILE A 679 -8.09 -7.37 7.58
CA ILE A 679 -8.69 -6.22 6.89
C ILE A 679 -10.16 -6.14 7.31
N VAL A 680 -10.59 -4.99 7.83
CA VAL A 680 -11.99 -4.72 8.19
C VAL A 680 -12.57 -3.71 7.22
N ILE A 681 -13.56 -4.13 6.42
CA ILE A 681 -14.22 -3.30 5.42
C ILE A 681 -15.63 -2.97 5.93
N TYR A 682 -15.80 -1.73 6.41
CA TYR A 682 -17.07 -1.26 6.95
C TYR A 682 -18.10 -0.92 5.86
N PRO A 683 -19.38 -0.88 6.22
CA PRO A 683 -20.42 -0.31 5.36
C PRO A 683 -20.07 1.05 4.76
N LYS A 684 -20.37 1.21 3.47
CA LYS A 684 -20.25 2.49 2.75
C LYS A 684 -20.93 3.63 3.52
N LYS A 685 -20.42 4.86 3.41
CA LYS A 685 -20.90 6.01 4.21
C LYS A 685 -22.41 6.25 4.00
N GLY A 686 -23.20 6.03 5.05
CA GLY A 686 -24.67 6.14 5.03
C GLY A 686 -25.42 4.81 4.98
N ALA A 687 -24.73 3.68 4.77
CA ALA A 687 -25.27 2.34 4.99
C ALA A 687 -25.03 1.87 6.43
N THR A 688 -25.72 0.78 6.80
CA THR A 688 -25.61 0.09 8.09
C THR A 688 -25.53 -1.40 7.85
N TYR A 689 -24.97 -2.14 8.81
CA TYR A 689 -25.06 -3.60 8.85
C TYR A 689 -26.52 -4.09 8.66
N PRO A 690 -26.74 -5.26 8.01
CA PRO A 690 -28.06 -5.87 7.89
C PRO A 690 -28.58 -6.46 9.21
N PHE A 691 -27.73 -6.51 10.23
CA PHE A 691 -28.01 -6.91 11.61
C PHE A 691 -27.82 -5.73 12.57
N THR A 692 -28.39 -5.83 13.78
CA THR A 692 -28.22 -4.84 14.85
C THR A 692 -26.72 -4.56 15.09
N LYS A 693 -26.32 -3.29 15.07
CA LYS A 693 -24.92 -2.91 15.25
C LYS A 693 -24.35 -3.52 16.54
N PRO A 694 -23.24 -4.28 16.48
CA PRO A 694 -22.64 -4.90 17.66
C PRO A 694 -22.10 -3.84 18.63
N HIS A 695 -21.94 -4.24 19.89
CA HIS A 695 -21.38 -3.37 20.94
C HIS A 695 -19.89 -3.09 20.70
N ALA A 696 -19.13 -4.12 20.31
CA ALA A 696 -17.77 -4.04 19.82
C ALA A 696 -17.51 -5.16 18.79
N GLU A 697 -16.43 -5.03 18.02
CA GLU A 697 -16.00 -5.98 17.00
C GLU A 697 -14.50 -6.25 17.11
N LEU A 698 -14.07 -7.50 16.97
CA LEU A 698 -12.68 -7.93 17.19
C LEU A 698 -12.26 -9.03 16.19
N PRO A 699 -11.06 -8.93 15.57
CA PRO A 699 -10.44 -10.04 14.87
C PRO A 699 -10.16 -11.24 15.79
N ILE A 700 -10.40 -12.43 15.26
CA ILE A 700 -9.98 -13.72 15.82
C ILE A 700 -9.21 -14.43 14.70
N ILE A 701 -7.89 -14.30 14.71
CA ILE A 701 -6.99 -14.86 13.70
C ILE A 701 -6.50 -16.22 14.20
N LEU A 702 -6.85 -17.29 13.48
CA LEU A 702 -6.32 -18.64 13.68
C LEU A 702 -5.04 -18.80 12.87
N GLY A 703 -4.01 -19.42 13.45
CA GLY A 703 -2.72 -19.63 12.77
C GLY A 703 -1.89 -20.73 13.42
N GLU A 704 -0.63 -20.82 13.01
CA GLU A 704 0.30 -21.89 13.41
C GLU A 704 1.65 -21.34 13.88
N TRP A 705 2.40 -22.14 14.63
CA TRP A 705 3.73 -21.81 15.12
C TRP A 705 4.67 -23.02 15.06
N TRP A 706 5.89 -22.76 14.59
CA TRP A 706 7.04 -23.66 14.66
C TRP A 706 8.16 -23.01 15.49
N LYS A 707 8.90 -23.79 16.28
CA LYS A 707 10.07 -23.32 17.05
C LYS A 707 11.27 -23.03 16.14
N GLU A 708 11.39 -23.76 15.04
CA GLU A 708 12.38 -23.62 13.97
C GLU A 708 12.00 -22.48 13.00
N ASP A 709 12.91 -21.99 12.16
CA ASP A 709 12.55 -20.94 11.18
C ASP A 709 11.68 -21.49 10.05
N ILE A 710 10.70 -20.71 9.61
CA ILE A 710 9.76 -21.17 8.57
C ILE A 710 10.41 -21.28 7.19
N GLY A 711 11.46 -20.49 6.92
CA GLY A 711 12.25 -20.62 5.70
C GLY A 711 13.07 -21.91 5.69
N GLN A 712 13.63 -22.31 6.84
CA GLN A 712 14.36 -23.57 6.96
C GLN A 712 13.45 -24.78 6.74
N ILE A 713 12.24 -24.79 7.31
CA ILE A 713 11.27 -25.87 7.09
C ILE A 713 10.84 -25.94 5.62
N TYR A 714 10.61 -24.79 4.98
CA TYR A 714 10.31 -24.71 3.55
C TYR A 714 11.48 -25.28 2.70
N ASP A 715 12.71 -24.81 2.94
CA ASP A 715 13.92 -25.29 2.27
C ASP A 715 14.11 -26.80 2.41
N GLU A 716 13.97 -27.35 3.62
CA GLU A 716 14.09 -28.79 3.88
C GLU A 716 12.98 -29.60 3.21
N THR A 717 11.75 -29.07 3.14
CA THR A 717 10.62 -29.71 2.44
C THR A 717 10.89 -29.77 0.93
N ILE A 718 11.34 -28.66 0.33
CA ILE A 718 11.65 -28.58 -1.11
C ILE A 718 12.91 -29.37 -1.49
N GLN A 719 13.88 -29.51 -0.58
CA GLN A 719 15.08 -30.33 -0.82
C GLN A 719 14.78 -31.83 -0.68
N SER A 720 14.15 -32.26 0.43
CA SER A 720 13.83 -33.66 0.69
C SER A 720 12.73 -34.22 -0.23
N GLY A 721 11.80 -33.37 -0.68
CA GLY A 721 10.61 -33.79 -1.41
C GLY A 721 9.59 -34.57 -0.57
N GLY A 722 9.66 -34.46 0.76
CA GLY A 722 8.74 -35.08 1.71
C GLY A 722 7.56 -34.17 2.11
N ASP A 723 6.80 -34.65 3.08
CA ASP A 723 5.87 -33.84 3.89
C ASP A 723 6.67 -32.91 4.82
N PRO A 724 6.20 -31.69 5.14
CA PRO A 724 6.85 -30.83 6.12
C PRO A 724 6.71 -31.32 7.56
N ASN A 725 7.53 -30.77 8.46
CA ASN A 725 7.33 -30.90 9.90
C ASN A 725 6.04 -30.19 10.34
N ASN A 726 5.18 -30.87 11.11
CA ASN A 726 3.95 -30.31 11.70
C ASN A 726 4.25 -29.09 12.60
N SER A 727 3.24 -28.24 12.83
CA SER A 727 3.35 -27.15 13.79
C SER A 727 3.61 -27.64 15.22
N ASP A 728 4.36 -26.85 15.99
CA ASP A 728 4.52 -27.05 17.42
C ASP A 728 3.32 -26.55 18.24
N ALA A 729 2.50 -25.67 17.66
CA ALA A 729 1.22 -25.22 18.20
C ALA A 729 0.34 -24.50 17.16
N TYR A 730 -0.98 -24.63 17.32
CA TYR A 730 -1.95 -23.67 16.78
C TYR A 730 -2.03 -22.40 17.65
N LEU A 731 -2.52 -21.31 17.07
CA LEU A 731 -2.60 -19.98 17.66
C LEU A 731 -4.00 -19.37 17.54
N ILE A 732 -4.41 -18.60 18.55
CA ILE A 732 -5.50 -17.61 18.46
C ILE A 732 -4.89 -16.23 18.71
N ASN A 733 -5.02 -15.31 17.74
CA ASN A 733 -4.41 -13.97 17.76
C ASN A 733 -2.92 -14.00 18.13
N GLY A 734 -2.18 -14.94 17.53
CA GLY A 734 -0.74 -15.14 17.75
C GLY A 734 -0.36 -15.79 19.08
N GLN A 735 -1.30 -16.31 19.87
CA GLN A 735 -1.05 -16.94 21.18
C GLN A 735 -1.50 -18.41 21.22
N PRO A 736 -0.67 -19.36 21.70
CA PRO A 736 -1.05 -20.78 21.72
C PRO A 736 -2.21 -21.10 22.67
N GLY A 737 -2.20 -20.51 23.88
CA GLY A 737 -3.25 -20.72 24.88
C GLY A 737 -2.82 -21.45 26.15
N ASP A 738 -3.81 -21.76 26.98
CA ASP A 738 -3.66 -22.31 28.33
C ASP A 738 -3.11 -23.75 28.36
N LEU A 739 -3.24 -24.49 27.26
CA LEU A 739 -2.87 -25.92 27.14
C LEU A 739 -1.40 -26.15 26.76
N TYR A 740 -0.69 -25.13 26.29
CA TYR A 740 0.69 -25.25 25.80
C TYR A 740 1.73 -24.80 26.84
N PRO A 741 2.96 -25.38 26.81
CA PRO A 741 4.05 -24.96 27.69
C PRO A 741 4.36 -23.46 27.52
N CYS A 742 4.68 -22.81 28.65
CA CYS A 742 5.01 -21.37 28.73
C CYS A 742 4.00 -20.38 28.09
N SER A 743 2.74 -20.76 27.85
CA SER A 743 1.79 -19.94 27.05
C SER A 743 0.57 -19.42 27.83
N LYS A 744 0.25 -20.00 29.00
CA LYS A 744 -0.86 -19.62 29.87
C LYS A 744 -0.91 -18.15 30.33
N PRO A 745 0.21 -17.46 30.66
CA PRO A 745 0.16 -16.04 31.08
C PRO A 745 -0.39 -15.13 29.97
N ASP A 746 0.10 -15.33 28.75
CA ASP A 746 -0.12 -14.45 27.59
C ASP A 746 -1.34 -14.84 26.74
N THR A 747 -2.02 -15.92 27.11
CA THR A 747 -3.24 -16.43 26.46
C THR A 747 -4.26 -15.32 26.19
N PHE A 748 -4.75 -15.24 24.95
CA PHE A 748 -5.66 -14.17 24.50
C PHE A 748 -6.95 -14.13 25.32
N LYS A 749 -7.42 -12.93 25.65
CA LYS A 749 -8.57 -12.69 26.54
C LYS A 749 -9.57 -11.73 25.89
N LEU A 750 -10.71 -12.26 25.47
CA LEU A 750 -11.87 -11.50 25.00
C LEU A 750 -12.70 -11.07 26.22
N ILE A 751 -12.70 -9.78 26.54
CA ILE A 751 -13.49 -9.24 27.67
C ILE A 751 -14.89 -8.87 27.18
N VAL A 752 -15.92 -9.36 27.86
CA VAL A 752 -17.33 -9.12 27.54
C VAL A 752 -18.15 -8.60 28.72
N ASP A 753 -19.16 -7.80 28.42
CA ASP A 753 -20.19 -7.37 29.36
C ASP A 753 -21.48 -8.17 29.13
N TYR A 754 -22.15 -8.55 30.22
CA TYR A 754 -23.39 -9.34 30.18
C TYR A 754 -24.51 -8.62 29.43
N GLY A 755 -25.23 -9.35 28.57
CA GLY A 755 -26.32 -8.84 27.75
C GLY A 755 -25.86 -7.95 26.59
N LYS A 756 -24.61 -8.11 26.11
CA LYS A 756 -24.07 -7.42 24.93
C LYS A 756 -23.76 -8.41 23.80
N THR A 757 -23.93 -7.94 22.57
CA THR A 757 -23.60 -8.70 21.35
C THR A 757 -22.28 -8.18 20.75
N TYR A 758 -21.37 -9.08 20.43
CA TYR A 758 -20.04 -8.82 19.87
C TYR A 758 -19.94 -9.41 18.47
N LEU A 759 -19.23 -8.74 17.56
CA LEU A 759 -18.90 -9.28 16.24
C LEU A 759 -17.47 -9.81 16.22
N LEU A 760 -17.33 -11.12 16.27
CA LEU A 760 -16.04 -11.80 16.12
C LEU A 760 -15.77 -11.98 14.63
N ARG A 761 -14.62 -11.47 14.18
CA ARG A 761 -14.18 -11.50 12.78
C ARG A 761 -13.18 -12.63 12.64
N LEU A 762 -13.67 -13.85 12.41
CA LEU A 762 -12.86 -15.07 12.36
C LEU A 762 -12.13 -15.14 11.01
N ILE A 763 -10.82 -15.39 11.07
CA ILE A 763 -9.92 -15.51 9.92
C ILE A 763 -9.10 -16.78 10.14
N ASN A 764 -8.98 -17.66 9.15
CA ASN A 764 -7.98 -18.73 9.20
C ASN A 764 -6.78 -18.38 8.31
N SER A 765 -5.67 -18.01 8.95
CA SER A 765 -4.37 -17.75 8.31
C SER A 765 -3.34 -18.85 8.57
N ALA A 766 -3.78 -20.04 9.02
CA ALA A 766 -2.93 -21.23 9.09
C ALA A 766 -2.37 -21.58 7.70
N VAL A 767 -1.14 -22.09 7.70
CA VAL A 767 -0.35 -22.48 6.53
C VAL A 767 -0.79 -23.85 6.02
N GLN A 768 -1.05 -24.78 6.94
CA GLN A 768 -1.24 -26.20 6.61
C GLN A 768 -2.63 -26.77 6.94
N GLU A 769 -3.45 -26.11 7.76
CA GLU A 769 -4.60 -26.77 8.41
C GLU A 769 -5.96 -26.05 8.31
N MET A 770 -7.00 -26.82 7.95
CA MET A 770 -8.39 -26.46 8.19
C MET A 770 -8.72 -26.61 9.67
N MET A 771 -9.66 -25.83 10.22
CA MET A 771 -9.95 -25.85 11.66
C MET A 771 -11.44 -25.90 12.00
N PHE A 772 -11.75 -26.63 13.08
CA PHE A 772 -12.97 -26.42 13.86
C PHE A 772 -12.73 -25.36 14.93
N PHE A 773 -13.68 -24.44 15.10
CA PHE A 773 -13.69 -23.38 16.10
C PHE A 773 -14.99 -23.41 16.91
N ALA A 774 -14.92 -23.23 18.24
CA ALA A 774 -16.10 -23.18 19.10
C ALA A 774 -15.85 -22.36 20.39
N ILE A 775 -16.93 -21.99 21.08
CA ILE A 775 -16.90 -21.23 22.34
C ILE A 775 -17.73 -21.98 23.40
N ALA A 776 -17.14 -22.26 24.57
CA ALA A 776 -17.79 -23.01 25.62
C ALA A 776 -19.08 -22.33 26.07
N ASN A 777 -20.20 -23.07 26.03
CA ASN A 777 -21.55 -22.62 26.36
C ASN A 777 -22.09 -21.42 25.56
N HIS A 778 -21.49 -21.01 24.45
CA HIS A 778 -21.99 -19.90 23.62
C HIS A 778 -22.14 -20.34 22.15
N ASN A 779 -23.38 -20.40 21.67
CA ASN A 779 -23.67 -20.52 20.25
C ASN A 779 -23.29 -19.20 19.55
N VAL A 780 -22.88 -19.27 18.28
CA VAL A 780 -22.54 -18.11 17.45
C VAL A 780 -23.47 -18.03 16.24
N THR A 781 -23.91 -16.83 15.88
CA THR A 781 -24.71 -16.60 14.66
C THR A 781 -23.81 -16.12 13.54
N VAL A 782 -23.65 -16.93 12.49
CA VAL A 782 -22.92 -16.57 11.27
C VAL A 782 -23.71 -15.49 10.52
N VAL A 783 -23.08 -14.37 10.16
CA VAL A 783 -23.70 -13.25 9.44
C VAL A 783 -22.93 -12.79 8.19
N GLY A 784 -21.72 -13.30 7.97
CA GLY A 784 -20.97 -13.07 6.74
C GLY A 784 -19.85 -14.09 6.55
N SER A 785 -19.35 -14.17 5.32
CA SER A 785 -18.16 -14.93 4.93
C SER A 785 -17.46 -14.22 3.78
N ASP A 786 -16.12 -14.21 3.76
CA ASP A 786 -15.31 -13.71 2.64
C ASP A 786 -15.68 -12.27 2.20
N ALA A 787 -16.03 -11.42 3.17
CA ALA A 787 -16.60 -10.07 2.99
C ALA A 787 -17.85 -9.97 2.08
N SER A 788 -18.71 -10.98 2.17
CA SER A 788 -20.11 -10.95 1.74
C SER A 788 -21.05 -11.32 2.89
N TYR A 789 -22.25 -10.72 2.96
CA TYR A 789 -23.23 -11.06 4.00
C TYR A 789 -23.96 -12.37 3.69
N THR A 790 -24.13 -13.19 4.73
CA THR A 790 -24.87 -14.46 4.65
C THR A 790 -26.27 -14.33 5.23
N LYS A 791 -27.17 -15.25 4.89
CA LYS A 791 -28.41 -15.44 5.65
C LYS A 791 -28.07 -15.89 7.07
N PRO A 792 -28.53 -15.21 8.13
CA PRO A 792 -28.10 -15.54 9.49
C PRO A 792 -28.52 -16.95 9.93
N PHE A 793 -27.57 -17.71 10.50
CA PHE A 793 -27.85 -18.99 11.15
C PHE A 793 -27.01 -19.18 12.41
N SER A 794 -27.61 -19.80 13.45
CA SER A 794 -26.91 -20.14 14.69
C SER A 794 -26.22 -21.51 14.58
N THR A 795 -25.06 -21.63 15.23
CA THR A 795 -24.27 -22.87 15.28
C THR A 795 -23.40 -22.92 16.55
N ASP A 796 -23.00 -24.13 16.94
CA ASP A 796 -22.24 -24.40 18.17
C ASP A 796 -20.74 -24.52 17.87
N TYR A 797 -20.42 -24.89 16.62
CA TYR A 797 -19.08 -24.91 16.04
C TYR A 797 -19.10 -24.26 14.65
N VAL A 798 -17.93 -23.81 14.21
CA VAL A 798 -17.62 -23.29 12.89
C VAL A 798 -16.53 -24.17 12.28
N THR A 799 -16.61 -24.44 10.97
CA THR A 799 -15.49 -25.03 10.21
C THR A 799 -14.94 -23.95 9.28
N ILE A 800 -13.63 -23.75 9.27
CA ILE A 800 -12.99 -22.67 8.50
C ILE A 800 -11.67 -23.14 7.89
N SER A 801 -11.53 -22.96 6.58
CA SER A 801 -10.32 -23.30 5.83
C SER A 801 -9.36 -22.12 5.77
N PRO A 802 -8.04 -22.33 5.62
CA PRO A 802 -7.11 -21.28 5.23
C PRO A 802 -7.63 -20.46 4.04
N GLY A 803 -7.44 -19.14 4.08
CA GLY A 803 -8.04 -18.20 3.13
C GLY A 803 -9.38 -17.63 3.60
N GLN A 804 -10.27 -18.48 4.14
CA GLN A 804 -11.63 -18.07 4.47
C GLN A 804 -11.70 -17.09 5.64
N THR A 805 -12.73 -16.23 5.61
CA THR A 805 -13.18 -15.43 6.75
C THR A 805 -14.64 -15.70 7.07
N ILE A 806 -15.01 -15.60 8.35
CA ILE A 806 -16.39 -15.79 8.84
C ILE A 806 -16.71 -14.71 9.88
N ASP A 807 -17.77 -13.93 9.63
CA ASP A 807 -18.28 -12.93 10.57
C ASP A 807 -19.33 -13.55 11.50
N LEU A 808 -19.06 -13.53 12.81
CA LEU A 808 -19.83 -14.23 13.85
C LEU A 808 -20.39 -13.25 14.90
N LEU A 809 -21.71 -13.23 15.10
CA LEU A 809 -22.31 -12.59 16.26
C LEU A 809 -22.31 -13.53 17.47
N LEU A 810 -21.59 -13.12 18.51
CA LEU A 810 -21.57 -13.72 19.85
C LEU A 810 -22.51 -12.92 20.76
N ASN A 811 -23.45 -13.59 21.44
CA ASN A 811 -24.26 -12.97 22.49
C ASN A 811 -23.69 -13.33 23.87
N ALA A 812 -23.43 -12.33 24.73
CA ALA A 812 -22.88 -12.54 26.07
C ALA A 812 -24.02 -12.75 27.10
N ASP A 813 -24.78 -13.83 26.97
CA ASP A 813 -25.98 -14.15 27.78
C ASP A 813 -25.75 -15.21 28.88
N GLN A 814 -24.56 -15.80 28.95
CA GLN A 814 -24.22 -16.82 29.94
C GLN A 814 -23.92 -16.22 31.33
N SER A 815 -23.87 -17.07 32.36
CA SER A 815 -23.56 -16.62 33.72
C SER A 815 -22.15 -16.00 33.79
N PRO A 816 -21.95 -14.84 34.46
CA PRO A 816 -20.65 -14.16 34.45
C PRO A 816 -19.48 -15.00 34.98
N ASN A 817 -18.67 -15.55 34.05
CA ASN A 817 -17.54 -16.44 34.35
C ASN A 817 -16.42 -16.33 33.28
N ASN A 818 -15.47 -17.25 33.29
CA ASN A 818 -14.46 -17.46 32.26
C ASN A 818 -14.81 -18.70 31.42
N TYR A 819 -14.88 -18.56 30.10
CA TYR A 819 -15.24 -19.61 29.15
C TYR A 819 -14.11 -19.79 28.12
N TYR A 820 -13.81 -21.03 27.73
CA TYR A 820 -12.83 -21.28 26.67
C TYR A 820 -13.42 -21.01 25.29
N ILE A 821 -12.73 -20.16 24.53
CA ILE A 821 -12.71 -20.19 23.08
C ILE A 821 -11.66 -21.23 22.70
N ALA A 822 -11.94 -22.14 21.77
CA ALA A 822 -10.96 -23.14 21.35
C ALA A 822 -11.04 -23.45 19.85
N ALA A 823 -9.89 -23.80 19.27
CA ALA A 823 -9.79 -24.33 17.91
C ALA A 823 -8.80 -25.49 17.80
N LYS A 824 -9.03 -26.40 16.85
CA LYS A 824 -8.18 -27.54 16.53
C LYS A 824 -8.34 -27.90 15.05
N ALA A 825 -7.40 -28.67 14.49
CA ALA A 825 -7.44 -29.07 13.10
C ALA A 825 -8.65 -29.95 12.71
N TYR A 826 -8.99 -29.88 11.43
CA TYR A 826 -9.86 -30.78 10.70
C TYR A 826 -9.05 -31.37 9.54
N VAL A 827 -8.85 -32.69 9.55
CA VAL A 827 -8.04 -33.46 8.61
C VAL A 827 -8.81 -34.74 8.25
N ALA A 828 -9.27 -34.84 7.01
CA ALA A 828 -9.96 -36.04 6.52
C ALA A 828 -9.01 -37.17 6.10
N GLY A 829 -7.79 -36.82 5.65
CA GLY A 829 -6.79 -37.77 5.18
C GLY A 829 -6.25 -38.66 6.30
N ALA A 830 -6.71 -39.91 6.38
CA ALA A 830 -6.42 -40.85 7.47
C ALA A 830 -4.94 -41.30 7.64
N ARG A 831 -4.02 -40.74 6.84
CA ARG A 831 -2.56 -40.97 6.92
C ARG A 831 -1.72 -39.68 6.82
N ILE A 832 -2.35 -38.50 6.88
CA ILE A 832 -1.66 -37.21 6.88
C ILE A 832 -1.21 -36.90 8.32
N PRO A 833 0.07 -36.59 8.57
CA PRO A 833 0.52 -36.08 9.86
C PRO A 833 -0.06 -34.69 10.13
N TYR A 834 -0.53 -34.44 11.36
CA TYR A 834 -1.01 -33.11 11.80
C TYR A 834 -0.69 -32.88 13.28
N ASP A 835 -0.77 -31.63 13.75
CA ASP A 835 -0.68 -31.31 15.18
C ASP A 835 -2.04 -31.63 15.85
N ASN A 836 -2.07 -32.66 16.70
CA ASN A 836 -3.29 -33.11 17.40
C ASN A 836 -3.51 -32.42 18.76
N THR A 837 -2.99 -31.21 18.94
CA THR A 837 -3.26 -30.37 20.11
C THR A 837 -4.47 -29.45 19.88
N THR A 838 -4.66 -28.42 20.72
CA THR A 838 -5.84 -27.53 20.66
C THR A 838 -5.44 -26.16 21.20
N THR A 839 -5.62 -25.11 20.38
CA THR A 839 -5.39 -23.73 20.80
C THR A 839 -6.58 -23.18 21.57
N THR A 840 -6.29 -22.31 22.53
CA THR A 840 -7.29 -21.80 23.48
C THR A 840 -7.12 -20.31 23.77
N ALA A 841 -8.26 -19.64 23.94
CA ALA A 841 -8.37 -18.28 24.43
C ALA A 841 -9.51 -18.18 25.45
N LEU A 842 -9.58 -17.08 26.19
CA LEU A 842 -10.54 -16.91 27.29
C LEU A 842 -11.56 -15.81 26.99
N LEU A 843 -12.84 -16.18 26.88
CA LEU A 843 -13.95 -15.26 26.98
C LEU A 843 -14.20 -14.98 28.47
N ARG A 844 -13.98 -13.74 28.91
CA ARG A 844 -14.08 -13.30 30.31
C ARG A 844 -15.20 -12.29 30.48
N TYR A 845 -16.18 -12.62 31.31
CA TYR A 845 -17.17 -11.64 31.74
C TYR A 845 -16.56 -10.64 32.75
N ASN A 846 -16.82 -9.35 32.54
CA ASN A 846 -16.25 -8.23 33.28
C ASN A 846 -16.65 -8.18 34.78
N ARG A 847 -17.70 -8.91 35.19
CA ARG A 847 -18.21 -8.92 36.57
C ARG A 847 -17.71 -10.14 37.35
N ASN A 848 -16.72 -9.91 38.23
CA ASN A 848 -16.29 -10.78 39.33
C ASN A 848 -16.23 -12.30 39.02
N SER A 849 -15.66 -12.66 37.86
CA SER A 849 -15.55 -14.04 37.38
C SER A 849 -14.72 -14.92 38.34
N SER A 850 -15.17 -16.15 38.61
CA SER A 850 -14.32 -17.19 39.24
C SER A 850 -13.02 -17.39 38.46
N SER A 851 -11.92 -17.62 39.18
CA SER A 851 -10.56 -17.68 38.60
C SER A 851 -10.33 -18.87 37.66
N THR A 852 -11.12 -19.94 37.80
CA THR A 852 -11.09 -21.15 36.96
C THR A 852 -12.04 -21.01 35.76
N PRO A 853 -11.56 -21.22 34.52
CA PRO A 853 -12.42 -21.37 33.35
C PRO A 853 -13.35 -22.59 33.43
N THR A 854 -14.39 -22.61 32.60
CA THR A 854 -15.21 -23.80 32.35
C THR A 854 -14.42 -24.93 31.67
N SER A 855 -15.08 -26.07 31.42
CA SER A 855 -14.60 -27.06 30.46
C SER A 855 -14.41 -26.46 29.06
N LEU A 856 -13.60 -27.13 28.24
CA LEU A 856 -13.47 -26.85 26.80
C LEU A 856 -14.82 -27.02 26.08
N PRO A 857 -15.06 -26.32 24.95
CA PRO A 857 -16.22 -26.57 24.10
C PRO A 857 -16.16 -27.96 23.44
N ASN A 858 -17.33 -28.47 23.05
CA ASN A 858 -17.42 -29.70 22.27
C ASN A 858 -17.07 -29.43 20.79
N LEU A 859 -15.81 -29.70 20.41
CA LEU A 859 -15.32 -29.60 19.03
C LEU A 859 -15.45 -30.97 18.33
N PRO A 860 -16.04 -31.07 17.11
CA PRO A 860 -16.15 -32.32 16.34
C PRO A 860 -14.82 -33.07 16.18
N SER A 861 -14.85 -34.39 15.92
CA SER A 861 -13.62 -35.17 15.69
C SER A 861 -12.80 -34.59 14.53
N HIS A 862 -11.47 -34.68 14.59
CA HIS A 862 -10.58 -34.10 13.56
C HIS A 862 -10.93 -34.59 12.14
N ASN A 863 -11.42 -35.82 12.01
CA ASN A 863 -11.83 -36.45 10.75
C ASN A 863 -13.35 -36.42 10.51
N ASP A 864 -14.11 -35.55 11.19
CA ASP A 864 -15.58 -35.45 11.01
C ASP A 864 -15.95 -34.62 9.76
N THR A 865 -15.76 -35.22 8.59
CA THR A 865 -16.15 -34.63 7.29
C THR A 865 -17.65 -34.34 7.23
N ASN A 866 -18.49 -35.07 7.97
CA ASN A 866 -19.93 -34.78 8.04
C ASN A 866 -20.19 -33.45 8.76
N ALA A 867 -19.51 -33.17 9.87
CA ALA A 867 -19.59 -31.87 10.54
C ALA A 867 -19.07 -30.72 9.65
N SER A 868 -17.95 -30.92 8.98
CA SER A 868 -17.35 -29.96 8.03
C SER A 868 -18.32 -29.60 6.89
N VAL A 869 -18.85 -30.60 6.18
CA VAL A 869 -19.80 -30.42 5.08
C VAL A 869 -21.14 -29.87 5.59
N HIS A 870 -21.61 -30.28 6.77
CA HIS A 870 -22.84 -29.77 7.37
C HIS A 870 -22.75 -28.29 7.73
N PHE A 871 -21.65 -27.81 8.35
CA PHE A 871 -21.46 -26.37 8.58
C PHE A 871 -21.45 -25.60 7.27
N THR A 872 -20.63 -26.05 6.32
CA THR A 872 -20.48 -25.44 4.99
C THR A 872 -21.80 -25.45 4.19
N SER A 873 -22.74 -26.35 4.52
CA SER A 873 -24.05 -26.42 3.87
C SER A 873 -25.07 -25.35 4.27
N LYS A 874 -24.83 -24.64 5.38
CA LYS A 874 -25.69 -23.54 5.85
C LYS A 874 -25.31 -22.18 5.25
N LEU A 875 -24.11 -22.04 4.69
CA LEU A 875 -23.66 -20.83 4.01
C LEU A 875 -24.53 -20.55 2.77
N LYS A 876 -25.17 -19.38 2.77
CA LYS A 876 -26.04 -18.84 1.71
C LYS A 876 -25.90 -17.33 1.67
N SER A 877 -25.84 -16.72 0.49
CA SER A 877 -25.80 -15.26 0.35
C SER A 877 -27.08 -14.61 0.89
N LEU A 878 -26.97 -13.46 1.53
CA LEU A 878 -28.10 -12.75 2.15
C LEU A 878 -29.24 -12.48 1.14
N ALA A 879 -28.89 -12.10 -0.09
CA ALA A 879 -29.80 -11.98 -1.24
C ALA A 879 -31.04 -11.11 -0.96
N ASP A 880 -30.81 -9.91 -0.42
CA ASP A 880 -31.86 -8.91 -0.15
C ASP A 880 -31.81 -7.73 -1.14
N LYS A 881 -32.71 -6.75 -0.97
CA LYS A 881 -32.82 -5.57 -1.87
C LYS A 881 -31.60 -4.64 -1.86
N ASN A 882 -30.87 -4.58 -0.74
CA ASN A 882 -29.65 -3.80 -0.56
C ASN A 882 -28.40 -4.63 -0.89
N HIS A 883 -28.48 -5.96 -0.74
CA HIS A 883 -27.42 -6.94 -0.95
C HIS A 883 -27.84 -7.98 -2.02
N PRO A 884 -28.01 -7.55 -3.30
CA PRO A 884 -28.47 -8.43 -4.37
C PRO A 884 -27.38 -9.43 -4.80
N VAL A 885 -27.81 -10.54 -5.38
CA VAL A 885 -26.95 -11.54 -6.04
C VAL A 885 -27.15 -11.53 -7.55
N ASP A 886 -26.07 -11.75 -8.29
CA ASP A 886 -26.02 -11.83 -9.76
C ASP A 886 -25.41 -13.18 -10.17
N VAL A 887 -26.17 -14.26 -9.97
CA VAL A 887 -25.70 -15.63 -10.19
C VAL A 887 -25.66 -15.93 -11.70
N PRO A 888 -24.52 -16.35 -12.28
CA PRO A 888 -24.45 -16.66 -13.71
C PRO A 888 -25.33 -17.86 -14.08
N HIS A 889 -26.53 -17.62 -14.63
CA HIS A 889 -27.43 -18.71 -15.05
C HIS A 889 -26.99 -19.38 -16.37
N LYS A 890 -26.62 -18.59 -17.38
CA LYS A 890 -26.13 -19.07 -18.68
C LYS A 890 -24.61 -19.09 -18.69
N ILE A 891 -24.02 -20.27 -18.82
CA ILE A 891 -22.57 -20.48 -18.88
C ILE A 891 -22.06 -20.36 -20.32
N THR A 892 -20.91 -19.70 -20.50
CA THR A 892 -20.16 -19.66 -21.77
C THR A 892 -18.87 -20.48 -21.71
N THR A 893 -18.36 -20.76 -20.51
CA THR A 893 -17.05 -21.37 -20.31
C THR A 893 -17.13 -22.41 -19.18
N PRO A 894 -17.61 -23.63 -19.48
CA PRO A 894 -17.58 -24.74 -18.54
C PRO A 894 -16.16 -25.31 -18.43
N LEU A 895 -15.72 -25.58 -17.21
CA LEU A 895 -14.43 -26.14 -16.86
C LEU A 895 -14.61 -27.25 -15.80
N PHE A 896 -13.84 -28.33 -15.91
CA PHE A 896 -13.75 -29.40 -14.92
C PHE A 896 -12.28 -29.54 -14.55
N PHE A 897 -11.97 -29.34 -13.27
CA PHE A 897 -10.62 -29.33 -12.72
C PHE A 897 -10.47 -30.43 -11.66
N THR A 898 -9.73 -31.49 -11.98
CA THR A 898 -9.32 -32.49 -10.98
C THR A 898 -8.19 -31.94 -10.12
N LEU A 899 -8.29 -32.10 -8.82
CA LEU A 899 -7.31 -31.69 -7.82
C LEU A 899 -6.66 -32.94 -7.23
N SER A 900 -5.34 -32.99 -7.24
CA SER A 900 -4.60 -34.23 -6.96
C SER A 900 -3.36 -34.00 -6.12
N ILE A 901 -3.16 -34.86 -5.13
CA ILE A 901 -1.83 -35.16 -4.60
C ILE A 901 -1.15 -36.11 -5.59
N ASN A 902 0.14 -35.89 -5.84
CA ASN A 902 0.90 -36.48 -6.92
C ASN A 902 2.32 -36.85 -6.46
N THR A 903 3.07 -37.57 -7.30
CA THR A 903 4.48 -37.93 -7.07
C THR A 903 5.33 -37.74 -8.32
N LEU A 904 6.51 -37.14 -8.14
CA LEU A 904 7.53 -36.95 -9.18
C LEU A 904 8.74 -37.86 -8.93
N PRO A 905 9.43 -38.35 -9.99
CA PRO A 905 10.67 -39.10 -9.85
C PRO A 905 11.73 -38.30 -9.06
N CYS A 906 12.41 -38.96 -8.12
CA CYS A 906 13.44 -38.30 -7.32
C CYS A 906 14.72 -38.05 -8.13
N PRO A 907 15.26 -36.81 -8.20
CA PRO A 907 16.49 -36.52 -8.96
C PRO A 907 17.76 -37.23 -8.45
N SER A 908 17.79 -37.59 -7.17
CA SER A 908 18.98 -38.09 -6.45
C SER A 908 18.81 -39.48 -5.83
N ASN A 909 17.68 -40.16 -6.06
CA ASN A 909 17.27 -41.40 -5.38
C ASN A 909 17.25 -41.32 -3.83
N SER A 910 17.18 -40.12 -3.25
CA SER A 910 17.29 -39.86 -1.81
C SER A 910 16.10 -39.08 -1.22
N CYS A 911 14.95 -39.09 -1.90
CA CYS A 911 13.77 -38.33 -1.50
C CYS A 911 12.95 -39.08 -0.44
N THR A 912 12.29 -38.33 0.45
CA THR A 912 11.55 -38.87 1.60
C THR A 912 10.06 -39.12 1.34
N GLY A 913 9.57 -38.77 0.14
CA GLY A 913 8.18 -39.01 -0.26
C GLY A 913 7.87 -40.49 -0.55
N PRO A 914 6.60 -40.82 -0.87
CA PRO A 914 6.12 -42.20 -1.01
C PRO A 914 6.94 -43.00 -2.03
N ASN A 915 7.32 -44.23 -1.68
CA ASN A 915 8.16 -45.11 -2.53
C ASN A 915 9.51 -44.48 -2.95
N GLY A 916 10.06 -43.51 -2.20
CA GLY A 916 11.30 -42.81 -2.54
C GLY A 916 11.14 -41.75 -3.64
N THR A 917 9.91 -41.35 -3.93
CA THR A 917 9.58 -40.25 -4.86
C THR A 917 9.59 -38.89 -4.14
N ARG A 918 9.34 -37.82 -4.88
CA ARG A 918 9.09 -36.47 -4.36
C ARG A 918 7.59 -36.18 -4.41
N PHE A 919 7.00 -35.61 -3.37
CA PHE A 919 5.63 -35.11 -3.43
C PHE A 919 5.49 -34.00 -4.48
N ALA A 920 4.34 -34.00 -5.13
CA ALA A 920 3.88 -32.98 -6.06
C ALA A 920 2.36 -32.84 -5.91
N THR A 921 1.78 -31.86 -6.58
CA THR A 921 0.33 -31.70 -6.73
C THR A 921 0.02 -31.24 -8.14
N SER A 922 -1.25 -31.29 -8.53
CA SER A 922 -1.68 -30.79 -9.84
C SER A 922 -3.13 -30.34 -9.90
N ILE A 923 -3.41 -29.49 -10.89
CA ILE A 923 -4.75 -29.22 -11.40
C ILE A 923 -4.82 -29.78 -12.83
N ASN A 924 -5.80 -30.66 -13.11
CA ASN A 924 -5.91 -31.39 -14.40
C ASN A 924 -4.62 -32.10 -14.85
N ASN A 925 -3.88 -32.69 -13.91
CA ASN A 925 -2.59 -33.35 -14.14
C ASN A 925 -1.46 -32.43 -14.65
N ILE A 926 -1.62 -31.11 -14.52
CA ILE A 926 -0.54 -30.12 -14.63
C ILE A 926 -0.10 -29.71 -13.22
N SER A 927 1.15 -30.02 -12.88
CA SER A 927 1.84 -29.47 -11.72
C SER A 927 2.44 -28.13 -12.12
N PHE A 928 2.07 -27.06 -11.41
CA PHE A 928 2.54 -25.72 -11.73
C PHE A 928 4.03 -25.56 -11.44
N VAL A 929 4.68 -24.63 -12.13
CA VAL A 929 6.09 -24.25 -11.94
C VAL A 929 6.19 -22.75 -12.14
N ASP A 930 6.77 -22.04 -11.17
CA ASP A 930 6.96 -20.60 -11.25
C ASP A 930 7.88 -20.20 -12.43
N PRO A 931 7.50 -19.16 -13.21
CA PRO A 931 8.37 -18.61 -14.24
C PRO A 931 9.44 -17.67 -13.65
N THR A 932 10.53 -17.47 -14.39
CA THR A 932 11.60 -16.52 -14.01
C THR A 932 11.26 -15.05 -14.24
N ILE A 933 10.17 -14.76 -14.97
CA ILE A 933 9.62 -13.43 -15.21
C ILE A 933 8.13 -13.52 -14.91
N ASP A 934 7.58 -12.60 -14.13
CA ASP A 934 6.19 -12.74 -13.69
C ASP A 934 5.18 -12.72 -14.86
N ILE A 935 4.12 -13.53 -14.72
CA ILE A 935 3.14 -13.76 -15.81
C ILE A 935 2.48 -12.46 -16.27
N LEU A 936 2.25 -11.50 -15.36
CA LEU A 936 1.66 -10.21 -15.67
C LEU A 936 2.59 -9.32 -16.51
N GLN A 937 3.87 -9.19 -16.14
CA GLN A 937 4.87 -8.51 -16.97
C GLN A 937 5.06 -9.21 -18.31
N ALA A 938 5.16 -10.54 -18.33
CA ALA A 938 5.29 -11.31 -19.57
C ALA A 938 4.08 -11.15 -20.50
N TYR A 939 2.87 -11.15 -19.96
CA TYR A 939 1.63 -10.90 -20.70
C TYR A 939 1.57 -9.47 -21.25
N TYR A 940 1.85 -8.47 -20.41
CA TYR A 940 1.72 -7.05 -20.75
C TYR A 940 2.77 -6.57 -21.75
N PHE A 941 4.03 -7.05 -21.63
CA PHE A 941 5.12 -6.72 -22.56
C PHE A 941 5.29 -7.75 -23.70
N HIS A 942 4.41 -8.76 -23.78
CA HIS A 942 4.40 -9.81 -24.81
C HIS A 942 5.73 -10.60 -24.89
N VAL A 943 6.28 -10.97 -23.74
CA VAL A 943 7.52 -11.75 -23.62
C VAL A 943 7.25 -13.21 -23.99
N ASN A 944 7.86 -13.66 -25.08
CA ASN A 944 7.73 -15.05 -25.54
C ASN A 944 8.44 -16.03 -24.60
N GLY A 945 7.81 -17.19 -24.35
CA GLY A 945 8.42 -18.32 -23.64
C GLY A 945 8.24 -18.36 -22.13
N ALA A 946 7.73 -17.29 -21.49
CA ALA A 946 7.51 -17.25 -20.04
C ALA A 946 6.37 -18.19 -19.56
N PHE A 947 5.35 -18.42 -20.39
CA PHE A 947 4.24 -19.32 -20.09
C PHE A 947 3.62 -19.92 -21.36
N GLY A 948 2.99 -21.09 -21.22
CA GLY A 948 2.10 -21.70 -22.22
C GLY A 948 0.63 -21.30 -22.02
N THR A 949 -0.20 -21.45 -23.05
CA THR A 949 -1.61 -21.02 -23.06
C THR A 949 -2.62 -22.15 -23.25
N ARG A 950 -2.19 -23.41 -23.04
CA ARG A 950 -2.95 -24.64 -23.33
C ARG A 950 -3.43 -25.34 -22.05
N PHE A 951 -3.69 -24.59 -20.99
CA PHE A 951 -4.27 -25.16 -19.78
C PHE A 951 -5.64 -25.83 -20.12
N PRO A 952 -5.83 -27.13 -19.82
CA PRO A 952 -6.95 -27.90 -20.36
C PRO A 952 -8.26 -27.62 -19.61
N ASN A 953 -9.35 -27.48 -20.37
CA ASN A 953 -10.69 -27.24 -19.82
C ASN A 953 -11.24 -28.40 -18.98
N PHE A 954 -10.77 -29.62 -19.24
CA PHE A 954 -11.22 -30.88 -18.64
C PHE A 954 -9.97 -31.73 -18.36
N PRO A 955 -10.01 -32.67 -17.39
CA PRO A 955 -8.88 -33.54 -17.12
C PRO A 955 -8.51 -34.36 -18.36
N PRO A 956 -7.20 -34.56 -18.65
CA PRO A 956 -6.75 -35.25 -19.87
C PRO A 956 -7.08 -36.75 -19.88
N LEU A 957 -7.43 -37.32 -18.71
CA LEU A 957 -7.85 -38.69 -18.54
C LEU A 957 -9.01 -38.75 -17.54
N LEU A 958 -10.11 -39.42 -17.90
CA LEU A 958 -11.23 -39.70 -17.02
C LEU A 958 -11.03 -41.04 -16.32
N PHE A 959 -11.20 -41.07 -15.00
CA PHE A 959 -11.17 -42.29 -14.19
C PHE A 959 -12.13 -42.13 -12.99
N ASN A 960 -12.26 -43.16 -12.16
CA ASN A 960 -13.01 -43.07 -10.91
C ASN A 960 -12.19 -42.29 -9.87
N PHE A 961 -12.30 -40.96 -9.87
CA PHE A 961 -11.47 -40.03 -9.07
C PHE A 961 -11.48 -40.34 -7.57
N THR A 962 -12.63 -40.77 -7.05
CA THR A 962 -12.81 -41.15 -5.63
C THR A 962 -12.78 -42.67 -5.38
N ALA A 963 -12.08 -43.45 -6.23
CA ALA A 963 -11.76 -44.85 -5.89
C ALA A 963 -10.76 -44.91 -4.72
N GLN A 964 -10.77 -45.97 -3.91
CA GLN A 964 -9.77 -46.15 -2.85
C GLN A 964 -8.43 -46.60 -3.40
N ASP A 965 -8.44 -47.55 -4.34
CA ASP A 965 -7.24 -48.06 -5.01
C ASP A 965 -7.11 -47.45 -6.41
N LEU A 966 -6.08 -46.63 -6.62
CA LEU A 966 -5.79 -45.96 -7.89
C LEU A 966 -4.44 -46.41 -8.47
N PRO A 967 -4.35 -46.75 -9.77
CA PRO A 967 -3.10 -47.19 -10.39
C PRO A 967 -1.95 -46.18 -10.25
N LEU A 968 -0.76 -46.68 -9.91
CA LEU A 968 0.45 -45.88 -9.67
C LEU A 968 0.82 -44.94 -10.84
N TYR A 969 0.55 -45.34 -12.09
CA TYR A 969 0.84 -44.53 -13.28
C TYR A 969 0.03 -43.21 -13.36
N LEU A 970 -1.06 -43.08 -12.59
CA LEU A 970 -1.85 -41.85 -12.49
C LEU A 970 -1.22 -40.81 -11.56
N GLN A 971 -0.24 -41.20 -10.73
CA GLN A 971 0.32 -40.31 -9.71
C GLN A 971 1.33 -39.29 -10.28
N THR A 972 1.92 -39.52 -11.46
CA THR A 972 2.92 -38.60 -12.02
C THR A 972 2.30 -37.52 -12.93
N PRO A 973 2.40 -36.22 -12.55
CA PRO A 973 1.83 -35.13 -13.31
C PRO A 973 2.83 -34.60 -14.35
N LYS A 974 2.33 -33.79 -15.30
CA LYS A 974 3.19 -32.98 -16.17
C LYS A 974 3.53 -31.68 -15.46
N GLN A 975 4.80 -31.40 -15.20
CA GLN A 975 5.24 -30.07 -14.77
C GLN A 975 5.15 -29.06 -15.93
N ALA A 976 4.42 -27.96 -15.78
CA ALA A 976 4.37 -26.86 -16.75
C ALA A 976 3.73 -25.56 -16.24
N THR A 977 4.32 -24.42 -16.58
CA THR A 977 3.70 -23.09 -16.46
C THR A 977 2.69 -22.86 -17.60
N GLU A 978 1.47 -23.38 -17.48
CA GLU A 978 0.39 -23.18 -18.48
C GLU A 978 -0.75 -22.33 -17.88
N VAL A 979 -1.20 -21.30 -18.61
CA VAL A 979 -2.25 -20.36 -18.17
C VAL A 979 -3.57 -20.60 -18.90
N LYS A 980 -4.68 -20.25 -18.25
CA LYS A 980 -6.01 -20.32 -18.84
C LYS A 980 -6.48 -18.93 -19.28
N ILE A 981 -6.48 -18.69 -20.60
CA ILE A 981 -7.04 -17.47 -21.18
C ILE A 981 -8.57 -17.49 -21.11
N LEU A 982 -9.15 -16.36 -20.72
CA LEU A 982 -10.58 -16.05 -20.70
C LEU A 982 -10.88 -14.76 -21.48
N GLU A 983 -12.04 -14.71 -22.14
CA GLU A 983 -12.53 -13.50 -22.78
C GLU A 983 -13.28 -12.63 -21.76
N TYR A 984 -13.18 -11.30 -21.91
CA TYR A 984 -13.85 -10.36 -21.01
C TYR A 984 -15.36 -10.60 -20.94
N ASN A 985 -15.92 -10.56 -19.73
CA ASN A 985 -17.34 -10.77 -19.42
C ASN A 985 -17.86 -12.18 -19.82
N SER A 986 -16.98 -13.18 -19.98
CA SER A 986 -17.41 -14.58 -20.08
C SER A 986 -17.97 -15.08 -18.74
N THR A 987 -18.99 -15.95 -18.77
CA THR A 987 -19.54 -16.61 -17.58
C THR A 987 -18.91 -17.99 -17.44
N VAL A 988 -18.16 -18.16 -16.35
CA VAL A 988 -17.32 -19.32 -16.08
C VAL A 988 -18.00 -20.19 -15.03
N GLU A 989 -18.02 -21.49 -15.29
CA GLU A 989 -18.37 -22.52 -14.31
C GLU A 989 -17.16 -23.43 -14.14
N ILE A 990 -16.74 -23.69 -12.90
CA ILE A 990 -15.67 -24.62 -12.57
C ILE A 990 -16.22 -25.68 -11.64
N VAL A 991 -16.19 -26.93 -12.09
CA VAL A 991 -16.34 -28.11 -11.24
C VAL A 991 -14.96 -28.47 -10.73
N PHE A 992 -14.70 -28.29 -9.43
CA PHE A 992 -13.55 -28.88 -8.78
C PHE A 992 -13.88 -30.31 -8.34
N GLN A 993 -12.99 -31.25 -8.61
CA GLN A 993 -13.12 -32.67 -8.24
C GLN A 993 -11.90 -33.08 -7.42
N GLY A 994 -12.10 -33.43 -6.14
CA GLY A 994 -11.08 -34.08 -5.32
C GLY A 994 -10.76 -35.48 -5.87
N THR A 995 -9.52 -35.91 -5.70
CA THR A 995 -9.05 -37.25 -6.11
C THR A 995 -8.32 -37.94 -4.97
N ASN A 996 -8.48 -39.27 -4.86
CA ASN A 996 -7.78 -40.08 -3.86
C ASN A 996 -6.34 -40.47 -4.30
N LEU A 997 -5.72 -39.72 -5.22
CA LEU A 997 -4.36 -40.03 -5.66
C LEU A 997 -3.36 -39.86 -4.52
N VAL A 998 -2.40 -40.80 -4.44
CA VAL A 998 -1.39 -40.96 -3.37
C VAL A 998 -2.01 -41.25 -1.99
N GLY A 999 -2.76 -40.29 -1.44
CA GLY A 999 -3.57 -40.43 -0.23
C GLY A 999 -4.88 -39.62 -0.26
N GLY A 1000 -5.01 -38.65 -1.17
CA GLY A 1000 -6.06 -37.62 -1.16
C GLY A 1000 -5.97 -36.65 0.01
N ASP A 1001 -6.48 -35.43 -0.15
CA ASP A 1001 -6.69 -34.47 0.95
C ASP A 1001 -7.86 -33.53 0.63
N ASP A 1002 -8.32 -32.76 1.61
CA ASP A 1002 -9.25 -31.65 1.38
C ASP A 1002 -8.50 -30.44 0.77
N HIS A 1003 -9.14 -29.70 -0.13
CA HIS A 1003 -8.47 -28.66 -0.92
C HIS A 1003 -9.23 -27.31 -0.88
N PRO A 1004 -8.83 -26.35 -0.04
CA PRO A 1004 -9.38 -24.99 -0.07
C PRO A 1004 -8.89 -24.22 -1.30
N MET A 1005 -9.68 -24.23 -2.37
CA MET A 1005 -9.36 -23.52 -3.60
C MET A 1005 -9.70 -22.03 -3.47
N HIS A 1006 -8.67 -21.20 -3.64
CA HIS A 1006 -8.76 -19.74 -3.67
C HIS A 1006 -8.67 -19.21 -5.13
N LEU A 1007 -9.35 -18.10 -5.41
CA LEU A 1007 -9.26 -17.38 -6.69
C LEU A 1007 -9.02 -15.87 -6.45
N HIS A 1008 -7.86 -15.39 -6.91
CA HIS A 1008 -7.50 -13.97 -6.86
C HIS A 1008 -8.39 -13.12 -7.79
N GLY A 1009 -8.53 -11.83 -7.47
CA GLY A 1009 -9.23 -10.86 -8.33
C GLY A 1009 -10.75 -11.02 -8.45
N PHE A 1010 -11.34 -12.06 -7.85
CA PHE A 1010 -12.75 -12.41 -7.98
C PHE A 1010 -13.38 -12.84 -6.65
N SER A 1011 -14.71 -12.90 -6.66
CA SER A 1011 -15.48 -13.75 -5.74
C SER A 1011 -16.43 -14.57 -6.60
N PHE A 1012 -16.69 -15.81 -6.21
CA PHE A 1012 -17.48 -16.78 -6.95
C PHE A 1012 -18.67 -17.28 -6.12
N TYR A 1013 -19.76 -17.65 -6.80
CA TYR A 1013 -20.91 -18.28 -6.17
C TYR A 1013 -20.68 -19.79 -6.08
N VAL A 1014 -20.72 -20.37 -4.89
CA VAL A 1014 -20.67 -21.83 -4.70
C VAL A 1014 -22.06 -22.41 -4.96
N VAL A 1015 -22.30 -22.90 -6.18
CA VAL A 1015 -23.64 -23.32 -6.63
C VAL A 1015 -23.96 -24.78 -6.29
N GLY A 1016 -22.96 -25.63 -6.13
CA GLY A 1016 -23.16 -27.04 -5.80
C GLY A 1016 -21.93 -27.66 -5.13
N ARG A 1017 -22.14 -28.81 -4.49
CA ARG A 1017 -21.10 -29.73 -4.03
C ARG A 1017 -21.71 -31.11 -3.79
N GLY A 1018 -20.87 -32.14 -3.74
CA GLY A 1018 -21.28 -33.50 -3.43
C GLY A 1018 -20.10 -34.36 -2.97
N LEU A 1019 -20.40 -35.62 -2.66
CA LEU A 1019 -19.41 -36.65 -2.39
C LEU A 1019 -19.39 -37.67 -3.54
N GLY A 1020 -18.24 -38.28 -3.80
CA GLY A 1020 -17.98 -39.09 -4.98
C GLY A 1020 -17.53 -38.28 -6.19
N ASN A 1021 -17.70 -38.85 -7.38
CA ASN A 1021 -17.42 -38.19 -8.66
C ASN A 1021 -18.61 -37.30 -9.09
N PHE A 1022 -18.35 -36.14 -9.65
CA PHE A 1022 -19.38 -35.26 -10.23
C PHE A 1022 -20.11 -35.90 -11.43
N ASP A 1023 -21.43 -35.92 -11.36
CA ASP A 1023 -22.32 -36.36 -12.43
C ASP A 1023 -22.94 -35.16 -13.16
N LYS A 1024 -22.34 -34.79 -14.30
CA LYS A 1024 -22.76 -33.66 -15.14
C LYS A 1024 -24.25 -33.67 -15.56
N ASP A 1025 -24.91 -34.82 -15.54
CA ASP A 1025 -26.28 -35.00 -16.02
C ASP A 1025 -27.30 -35.04 -14.86
N LYS A 1026 -26.82 -35.12 -13.59
CA LYS A 1026 -27.65 -35.13 -12.37
C LYS A 1026 -27.36 -33.96 -11.44
N ASP A 1027 -26.09 -33.73 -11.10
CA ASP A 1027 -25.71 -32.80 -10.04
C ASP A 1027 -26.10 -31.33 -10.33
N PRO A 1028 -26.01 -30.80 -11.57
CA PRO A 1028 -26.52 -29.47 -11.90
C PRO A 1028 -28.02 -29.24 -11.63
N LEU A 1029 -28.82 -30.32 -11.55
CA LEU A 1029 -30.25 -30.23 -11.21
C LEU A 1029 -30.47 -29.86 -9.72
N THR A 1030 -29.45 -30.04 -8.89
CA THR A 1030 -29.47 -29.74 -7.45
C THR A 1030 -28.86 -28.38 -7.09
N TYR A 1031 -28.30 -27.66 -8.08
CA TYR A 1031 -27.58 -26.42 -7.85
C TYR A 1031 -28.45 -25.33 -7.22
N ASN A 1032 -27.89 -24.67 -6.20
CA ASN A 1032 -28.43 -23.43 -5.67
C ASN A 1032 -28.15 -22.28 -6.63
N LEU A 1033 -29.12 -21.99 -7.50
CA LEU A 1033 -29.08 -20.84 -8.41
C LEU A 1033 -29.96 -19.67 -7.90
N VAL A 1034 -30.22 -19.60 -6.59
CA VAL A 1034 -31.10 -18.60 -5.95
C VAL A 1034 -30.38 -17.79 -4.87
N ASP A 1035 -29.73 -18.45 -3.91
CA ASP A 1035 -28.96 -17.80 -2.84
C ASP A 1035 -27.60 -18.47 -2.52
N PRO A 1036 -26.82 -18.95 -3.53
CA PRO A 1036 -25.50 -19.56 -3.29
C PRO A 1036 -24.58 -18.56 -2.57
N PRO A 1037 -23.74 -18.99 -1.61
CA PRO A 1037 -22.81 -18.10 -0.94
C PRO A 1037 -21.78 -17.55 -1.93
N LEU A 1038 -21.53 -16.25 -1.87
CA LEU A 1038 -20.46 -15.56 -2.60
C LEU A 1038 -19.19 -15.62 -1.74
N GLN A 1039 -18.17 -16.29 -2.24
CA GLN A 1039 -16.93 -16.59 -1.52
C GLN A 1039 -15.69 -16.29 -2.39
N ASN A 1040 -14.52 -16.22 -1.77
CA ASN A 1040 -13.24 -16.17 -2.47
C ASN A 1040 -12.43 -17.47 -2.29
N THR A 1041 -12.75 -18.26 -1.25
CA THR A 1041 -12.07 -19.54 -0.96
C THR A 1041 -13.09 -20.61 -0.56
N ILE A 1042 -13.00 -21.82 -1.12
CA ILE A 1042 -13.90 -22.94 -0.78
C ILE A 1042 -13.17 -24.28 -0.72
N ALA A 1043 -13.42 -25.05 0.35
CA ALA A 1043 -12.96 -26.43 0.46
C ALA A 1043 -13.68 -27.35 -0.55
N VAL A 1044 -12.87 -28.11 -1.29
CA VAL A 1044 -13.27 -29.24 -2.11
C VAL A 1044 -12.99 -30.51 -1.29
N PRO A 1045 -14.00 -31.34 -0.97
CA PRO A 1045 -13.77 -32.53 -0.16
C PRO A 1045 -12.89 -33.57 -0.88
N ILE A 1046 -12.00 -34.24 -0.13
CA ILE A 1046 -11.13 -35.34 -0.57
C ILE A 1046 -11.86 -36.37 -1.44
N ASN A 1047 -13.02 -36.82 -0.94
CA ASN A 1047 -13.91 -37.78 -1.61
C ASN A 1047 -15.15 -37.07 -2.17
N GLY A 1048 -14.97 -35.94 -2.87
CA GLY A 1048 -16.09 -35.15 -3.38
C GLY A 1048 -15.73 -34.10 -4.41
N TRP A 1049 -16.71 -33.23 -4.68
CA TRP A 1049 -16.63 -32.17 -5.69
C TRP A 1049 -17.34 -30.91 -5.20
N THR A 1050 -16.95 -29.76 -5.75
CA THR A 1050 -17.56 -28.44 -5.49
C THR A 1050 -17.63 -27.67 -6.81
N THR A 1051 -18.80 -27.12 -7.16
CA THR A 1051 -18.98 -26.29 -8.36
C THR A 1051 -19.12 -24.82 -7.99
N ILE A 1052 -18.29 -23.98 -8.61
CA ILE A 1052 -18.33 -22.52 -8.49
C ILE A 1052 -18.73 -21.85 -9.82
N ARG A 1053 -19.37 -20.69 -9.73
CA ARG A 1053 -19.69 -19.82 -10.89
C ARG A 1053 -19.22 -18.38 -10.66
N PHE A 1054 -18.56 -17.80 -11.65
CA PHE A 1054 -18.21 -16.38 -11.66
C PHE A 1054 -18.25 -15.78 -13.06
N LYS A 1055 -17.96 -14.49 -13.15
CA LYS A 1055 -18.00 -13.69 -14.36
C LYS A 1055 -16.63 -13.04 -14.54
N ALA A 1056 -15.98 -13.29 -15.68
CA ALA A 1056 -14.63 -12.83 -15.96
C ALA A 1056 -14.61 -11.37 -16.45
N ASP A 1057 -15.14 -10.44 -15.65
CA ASP A 1057 -15.22 -9.01 -15.97
C ASP A 1057 -14.16 -8.15 -15.28
N ASN A 1058 -13.16 -8.78 -14.67
CA ASN A 1058 -11.97 -8.13 -14.13
C ASN A 1058 -10.75 -8.42 -15.01
N PRO A 1059 -10.30 -7.49 -15.88
CA PRO A 1059 -9.23 -7.71 -16.84
C PRO A 1059 -7.87 -7.69 -16.13
N GLY A 1060 -7.10 -8.76 -16.28
CA GLY A 1060 -5.87 -8.96 -15.53
C GLY A 1060 -5.32 -10.38 -15.59
N VAL A 1061 -4.28 -10.60 -14.80
CA VAL A 1061 -3.65 -11.90 -14.56
C VAL A 1061 -3.93 -12.26 -13.10
N TRP A 1062 -4.57 -13.41 -12.88
CA TRP A 1062 -5.17 -13.77 -11.60
C TRP A 1062 -4.83 -15.21 -11.23
N PHE A 1063 -4.24 -15.39 -10.05
CA PHE A 1063 -3.83 -16.70 -9.55
C PHE A 1063 -5.02 -17.50 -9.00
N MET A 1064 -4.99 -18.82 -9.15
CA MET A 1064 -5.95 -19.74 -8.55
C MET A 1064 -5.19 -20.95 -8.02
N HIS A 1065 -5.25 -21.19 -6.71
CA HIS A 1065 -4.39 -22.15 -6.02
C HIS A 1065 -5.10 -22.82 -4.86
N CYS A 1066 -4.51 -23.91 -4.36
CA CYS A 1066 -4.88 -24.46 -3.05
C CYS A 1066 -4.26 -23.62 -1.94
N HIS A 1067 -5.05 -23.24 -0.93
CA HIS A 1067 -4.62 -22.36 0.16
C HIS A 1067 -3.92 -23.12 1.32
N LEU A 1068 -3.48 -24.36 1.08
CA LEU A 1068 -2.56 -25.09 1.95
C LEU A 1068 -1.18 -24.97 1.31
N ASP A 1069 -0.22 -24.34 1.97
CA ASP A 1069 0.99 -23.88 1.27
C ASP A 1069 1.90 -25.04 0.85
N ARG A 1070 1.80 -26.22 1.48
CA ARG A 1070 2.41 -27.45 0.94
C ARG A 1070 1.88 -27.77 -0.46
N HIS A 1071 0.57 -27.68 -0.67
CA HIS A 1071 -0.06 -27.98 -1.96
C HIS A 1071 0.26 -26.91 -3.01
N MET A 1072 0.40 -25.64 -2.61
CA MET A 1072 0.86 -24.56 -3.49
C MET A 1072 2.32 -24.77 -3.89
N SER A 1073 3.23 -24.97 -2.92
CA SER A 1073 4.66 -25.23 -3.20
C SER A 1073 4.94 -26.56 -3.93
N TRP A 1074 3.96 -27.46 -4.01
CA TRP A 1074 3.98 -28.68 -4.80
C TRP A 1074 3.34 -28.54 -6.20
N GLY A 1075 2.72 -27.38 -6.51
CA GLY A 1075 2.18 -27.03 -7.81
C GLY A 1075 0.66 -27.20 -8.02
N MET A 1076 -0.19 -27.05 -6.99
CA MET A 1076 -1.66 -27.14 -7.10
C MET A 1076 -2.29 -25.82 -7.57
N ASP A 1077 -1.75 -25.27 -8.66
CA ASP A 1077 -2.00 -23.90 -9.06
C ASP A 1077 -2.22 -23.75 -10.56
N MET A 1078 -2.85 -22.65 -10.94
CA MET A 1078 -2.90 -22.17 -12.31
C MET A 1078 -3.17 -20.66 -12.33
N THR A 1079 -2.90 -20.02 -13.47
CA THR A 1079 -3.15 -18.58 -13.65
C THR A 1079 -4.21 -18.35 -14.73
N PHE A 1080 -5.23 -17.57 -14.41
CA PHE A 1080 -6.18 -17.04 -15.40
C PHE A 1080 -5.63 -15.76 -16.01
N ILE A 1081 -5.75 -15.61 -17.33
CA ILE A 1081 -5.54 -14.33 -18.01
C ILE A 1081 -6.88 -13.89 -18.60
N VAL A 1082 -7.48 -12.87 -17.98
CA VAL A 1082 -8.73 -12.26 -18.43
C VAL A 1082 -8.39 -11.08 -19.34
N LYS A 1083 -8.70 -11.22 -20.62
CA LYS A 1083 -8.43 -10.19 -21.63
C LYS A 1083 -9.16 -8.87 -21.34
N ASN A 1084 -8.64 -7.79 -21.91
CA ASN A 1084 -9.32 -6.49 -21.95
C ASN A 1084 -10.61 -6.56 -22.80
N GLY A 1085 -11.70 -6.01 -22.27
CA GLY A 1085 -12.96 -5.81 -22.98
C GLY A 1085 -13.06 -4.46 -23.70
N LYS A 1086 -14.26 -4.13 -24.21
CA LYS A 1086 -14.49 -2.90 -24.98
C LYS A 1086 -14.71 -1.69 -24.07
N GLY A 1087 -13.96 -0.62 -24.30
CA GLY A 1087 -14.06 0.65 -23.57
C GLY A 1087 -13.17 0.73 -22.32
N PRO A 1088 -12.88 1.93 -21.81
CA PRO A 1088 -11.83 2.15 -20.80
C PRO A 1088 -12.11 1.49 -19.44
N GLY A 1089 -13.39 1.30 -19.08
CA GLY A 1089 -13.79 0.57 -17.87
C GLY A 1089 -13.56 -0.94 -17.93
N ALA A 1090 -13.20 -1.49 -19.11
CA ALA A 1090 -12.92 -2.90 -19.33
C ALA A 1090 -11.45 -3.17 -19.72
N GLN A 1091 -10.57 -2.18 -19.56
CA GLN A 1091 -9.13 -2.30 -19.82
C GLN A 1091 -8.37 -2.40 -18.49
N MET A 1092 -7.43 -3.35 -18.40
CA MET A 1092 -6.44 -3.42 -17.33
C MET A 1092 -5.65 -2.10 -17.24
N LEU A 1093 -5.29 -1.69 -16.02
CA LEU A 1093 -4.46 -0.51 -15.79
C LEU A 1093 -3.02 -0.75 -16.30
N PRO A 1094 -2.29 0.32 -16.68
CA PRO A 1094 -0.85 0.23 -16.93
C PRO A 1094 -0.08 -0.05 -15.62
N PRO A 1095 1.14 -0.60 -15.69
CA PRO A 1095 1.96 -0.86 -14.52
C PRO A 1095 2.29 0.43 -13.74
N PRO A 1096 2.33 0.37 -12.39
CA PRO A 1096 2.78 1.47 -11.56
C PRO A 1096 4.28 1.73 -11.73
N GLN A 1097 4.73 2.93 -11.37
CA GLN A 1097 6.17 3.22 -11.33
C GLN A 1097 6.82 2.47 -10.15
N GLY A 1098 7.95 1.81 -10.42
CA GLY A 1098 8.70 1.11 -9.38
C GLY A 1098 8.17 -0.30 -9.04
N MET A 1099 7.53 -0.98 -9.99
CA MET A 1099 7.40 -2.46 -9.94
C MET A 1099 8.74 -3.10 -9.57
N PRO A 1100 8.78 -4.11 -8.69
CA PRO A 1100 10.02 -4.84 -8.42
C PRO A 1100 10.55 -5.50 -9.70
N PRO A 1101 11.86 -5.43 -9.98
CA PRO A 1101 12.45 -6.03 -11.17
C PRO A 1101 12.47 -7.57 -11.05
N CYS A 1102 12.40 -8.20 -12.22
CA CYS A 1102 12.95 -9.52 -12.49
C CYS A 1102 14.30 -9.33 -13.21
#